data_AF-A0A935P229-F1
#
_entry.id   AF-A0A935P229-F1
#
_cell.length_a   1.000
_cell.length_b   1.000
_cell.length_c   1.000
_cell.angle_alpha   90.00
_cell.angle_beta   90.00
_cell.angle_gamma   90.00
#
_symmetry.space_group_name_H-M   'P 1'
#
loop_
_entity.id
_entity.type
_entity.pdbx_description
1 polymer ?
#
loop_
_entity_poly.entity_id
_entity_poly.type
_entity_poly.pdbx_seq_one_letter_code
_entity_poly.pdbx_strand_id
1 'polypeptide(L)'
;MFTIIIQEKGGEQRRMVFNKAEVTFGRVQGNDIVLPKGNVSKRHARIVLKDGKFIIVDLKSTNGTYVNGRKITSPLVVKDSDKIYIGDFIVGVDESANDADGPSESTTSPPGGAEASAEPPGRPPRPTEAMPIPPGAMMPPAGGPPARTGPPRPAPISQPLPRDIPAPPGARNRPGPSAPPPMIPSPSPMAGPGQMPGQMPGQMPGQMPGQMPGQMPGQMPGHMPGHMPMSGPPPSGPMPGPMSAGPMGPMGAISSSPSAPQPMPTFADPGPGSGPGPMGPMGSMGPMGSMGPVGSVPPAFNNGPSAQAPMHSPAPQPVVQSAGPNANTASGPALPPSVVVLPSDKKARGSAPVMAVRRVTGRPMSIPRPVVASEPLDPKVIKMLDLQTSILERVRAKLELDKVAIDRLGDEDLWQRAERAIVDMVEALESSGELPKYIDQDALIKETLNEALGLGALEDLLADDKVDEIIVDRRDRILVGKDGVLKAAAKAFSSDDVLQRVVERLVAPTGHVLDEGHPLVDVRLRDGSRITAAIPPVAPRGPCLLLRKATTRCPTLVDLCTAGSMSKAMCEFLTTCVTTRRNILVCGGPGSGKTTLVGALAQAVARGERIVSIEEVAELAIGRDEWISLETRPVVHGAQAAVDLCQLLHSALRMRPDRLIVADVRGREVFDLLTTLGATIDGAVVVTAGEGAMSSLTRLSQLARVEPHVSEATARELTANAVEIVVHVTRGTDGVLHVTAIEEVLGTSEVGFETAPLFQHSGGTFSACGTVPRFYSELEARGLPADAAIFR
;
A
#
# COMPACT_ATOMS: atom_id res chain seq x y z
N MET A 1 -14.16 -39.40 -40.80
CA MET A 1 -13.25 -38.49 -40.07
C MET A 1 -13.41 -37.10 -40.68
N PHE A 2 -12.81 -36.06 -40.08
CA PHE A 2 -12.73 -34.74 -40.72
C PHE A 2 -11.43 -34.04 -40.34
N THR A 3 -11.03 -33.06 -41.14
CA THR A 3 -9.80 -32.30 -40.93
C THR A 3 -10.13 -30.90 -40.43
N ILE A 4 -9.45 -30.45 -39.38
CA ILE A 4 -9.41 -29.04 -38.98
C ILE A 4 -8.09 -28.44 -39.45
N ILE A 5 -8.17 -27.26 -40.04
CA ILE A 5 -7.03 -26.51 -40.58
C ILE A 5 -6.89 -25.22 -39.77
N ILE A 6 -5.74 -25.00 -39.15
CA ILE A 6 -5.47 -23.84 -38.29
C ILE A 6 -4.30 -23.05 -38.89
N GLN A 7 -4.45 -21.74 -38.99
CA GLN A 7 -3.37 -20.84 -39.37
C GLN A 7 -3.27 -19.71 -38.35
N GLU A 8 -2.09 -19.54 -37.74
CA GLU A 8 -1.81 -18.34 -36.96
C GLU A 8 -1.54 -17.15 -37.90
N LYS A 9 -1.99 -15.95 -37.55
CA LYS A 9 -1.75 -14.72 -38.32
C LYS A 9 -0.26 -14.41 -38.48
N GLY A 10 0.33 -14.85 -39.60
CA GLY A 10 1.77 -14.75 -39.88
C GLY A 10 2.59 -15.99 -39.54
N GLY A 11 1.95 -17.09 -39.12
CA GLY A 11 2.57 -18.38 -38.87
C GLY A 11 2.16 -19.47 -39.86
N GLU A 12 2.74 -20.66 -39.66
CA GLU A 12 2.48 -21.84 -40.49
C GLU A 12 1.05 -22.38 -40.33
N GLN A 13 0.55 -23.03 -41.39
CA GLN A 13 -0.74 -23.70 -41.39
C GLN A 13 -0.59 -25.16 -40.91
N ARG A 14 -1.34 -25.55 -39.88
CA ARG A 14 -1.39 -26.91 -39.32
C ARG A 14 -2.69 -27.58 -39.71
N ARG A 15 -2.61 -28.84 -40.16
CA ARG A 15 -3.78 -29.70 -40.44
C ARG A 15 -3.84 -30.80 -39.40
N MET A 16 -5.03 -31.07 -38.85
CA MET A 16 -5.26 -32.05 -37.80
C MET A 16 -6.52 -32.86 -38.11
N VAL A 17 -6.39 -34.18 -38.24
CA VAL A 17 -7.50 -35.10 -38.54
C VAL A 17 -8.11 -35.59 -37.23
N PHE A 18 -9.44 -35.56 -37.13
CA PHE A 18 -10.18 -36.01 -35.95
C PHE A 18 -11.21 -37.10 -36.26
N ASN A 19 -11.32 -38.06 -35.33
CA ASN A 19 -12.28 -39.15 -35.36
C ASN A 19 -13.18 -39.14 -34.10
N LYS A 20 -13.83 -38.00 -33.86
CA LYS A 20 -14.74 -37.76 -32.73
C LYS A 20 -15.78 -36.71 -33.12
N ALA A 21 -16.96 -36.75 -32.51
CA ALA A 21 -18.08 -35.86 -32.87
C ALA A 21 -17.90 -34.40 -32.39
N GLU A 22 -16.98 -34.13 -31.46
CA GLU A 22 -16.74 -32.81 -30.88
C GLU A 22 -15.24 -32.52 -30.77
N VAL A 23 -14.83 -31.29 -31.09
CA VAL A 23 -13.45 -30.80 -30.99
C VAL A 23 -13.43 -29.44 -30.30
N THR A 24 -12.66 -29.33 -29.23
CA THR A 24 -12.54 -28.14 -28.36
C THR A 24 -11.30 -27.30 -28.65
N PHE A 25 -11.45 -25.99 -28.55
CA PHE A 25 -10.42 -24.98 -28.83
C PHE A 25 -10.22 -24.09 -27.61
N GLY A 26 -8.97 -23.90 -27.17
CA GLY A 26 -8.69 -23.03 -26.03
C GLY A 26 -7.20 -22.91 -25.71
N ARG A 27 -6.87 -22.02 -24.76
CA ARG A 27 -5.49 -21.64 -24.44
C ARG A 27 -4.73 -22.64 -23.56
N VAL A 28 -5.42 -23.47 -22.78
CA VAL A 28 -4.78 -24.41 -21.85
C VAL A 28 -4.75 -25.84 -22.41
N GLN A 29 -3.80 -26.64 -21.93
CA GLN A 29 -3.82 -28.09 -22.14
C GLN A 29 -5.12 -28.68 -21.56
N GLY A 30 -5.67 -29.71 -22.22
CA GLY A 30 -7.02 -30.22 -21.93
C GLY A 30 -8.11 -29.73 -22.90
N ASN A 31 -7.78 -28.80 -23.81
CA ASN A 31 -8.51 -28.66 -25.08
C ASN A 31 -7.88 -29.61 -26.11
N ASP A 32 -8.69 -30.06 -27.07
CA ASP A 32 -8.23 -30.89 -28.19
C ASP A 32 -7.27 -30.13 -29.12
N ILE A 33 -7.46 -28.82 -29.21
CA ILE A 33 -6.66 -27.89 -29.99
C ILE A 33 -6.23 -26.74 -29.07
N VAL A 34 -4.95 -26.76 -28.69
CA VAL A 34 -4.35 -25.77 -27.79
C VAL A 34 -3.83 -24.58 -28.61
N LEU A 35 -4.36 -23.40 -28.31
CA LEU A 35 -4.08 -22.13 -29.01
C LEU A 35 -3.45 -21.13 -28.00
N PRO A 36 -2.11 -21.14 -27.82
CA PRO A 36 -1.44 -20.56 -26.66
C PRO A 36 -1.21 -19.04 -26.73
N LYS A 37 -2.22 -18.25 -27.12
CA LYS A 37 -2.14 -16.78 -27.24
C LYS A 37 -3.10 -16.10 -26.26
N GLY A 38 -2.68 -14.98 -25.66
CA GLY A 38 -3.42 -14.33 -24.57
C GLY A 38 -4.85 -13.87 -24.91
N ASN A 39 -5.15 -13.67 -26.20
CA ASN A 39 -6.49 -13.36 -26.71
C ASN A 39 -7.41 -14.60 -26.88
N VAL A 40 -6.93 -15.80 -26.56
CA VAL A 40 -7.73 -17.03 -26.50
C VAL A 40 -8.02 -17.40 -25.03
N SER A 41 -9.25 -17.85 -24.79
CA SER A 41 -9.79 -18.16 -23.44
C SER A 41 -9.41 -19.59 -23.02
N LYS A 42 -9.45 -19.92 -21.70
CA LYS A 42 -9.04 -21.25 -21.17
C LYS A 42 -9.69 -22.39 -21.98
N ARG A 43 -11.02 -22.37 -22.09
CA ARG A 43 -11.79 -22.96 -23.20
C ARG A 43 -12.44 -21.77 -23.94
N HIS A 44 -12.43 -21.77 -25.27
CA HIS A 44 -12.88 -20.61 -26.07
C HIS A 44 -14.04 -20.99 -26.99
N ALA A 45 -13.91 -22.09 -27.74
CA ALA A 45 -14.97 -22.57 -28.63
C ALA A 45 -14.95 -24.10 -28.73
N ARG A 46 -16.00 -24.66 -29.34
CA ARG A 46 -16.03 -26.05 -29.81
C ARG A 46 -16.71 -26.15 -31.17
N ILE A 47 -16.25 -27.09 -32.00
CA ILE A 47 -16.95 -27.53 -33.21
C ILE A 47 -17.56 -28.90 -32.93
N VAL A 48 -18.85 -29.03 -33.23
CA VAL A 48 -19.59 -30.30 -33.15
C VAL A 48 -20.00 -30.71 -34.56
N LEU A 49 -19.65 -31.92 -34.98
CA LEU A 49 -20.15 -32.53 -36.22
C LEU A 49 -21.46 -33.26 -35.91
N LYS A 50 -22.58 -32.76 -36.45
CA LYS A 50 -23.90 -33.34 -36.27
C LYS A 50 -24.67 -33.34 -37.58
N ASP A 51 -25.37 -34.44 -37.89
CA ASP A 51 -26.26 -34.56 -39.05
C ASP A 51 -25.59 -34.16 -40.40
N GLY A 52 -24.29 -34.48 -40.53
CA GLY A 52 -23.45 -34.12 -41.70
C GLY A 52 -23.10 -32.64 -41.81
N LYS A 53 -23.06 -31.90 -40.69
CA LYS A 53 -22.79 -30.45 -40.63
C LYS A 53 -21.94 -30.09 -39.43
N PHE A 54 -20.99 -29.17 -39.61
CA PHE A 54 -20.25 -28.58 -38.50
C PHE A 54 -21.04 -27.45 -37.84
N ILE A 55 -21.06 -27.44 -36.52
CA ILE A 55 -21.68 -26.41 -35.70
C ILE A 55 -20.60 -25.83 -34.79
N ILE A 56 -20.21 -24.57 -35.03
CA ILE A 56 -19.33 -23.82 -34.13
C ILE A 56 -20.16 -23.26 -32.97
N VAL A 57 -19.64 -23.41 -31.74
CA VAL A 57 -20.24 -22.90 -30.51
C VAL A 57 -19.18 -22.16 -29.72
N ASP A 58 -19.38 -20.88 -29.50
CA ASP A 58 -18.58 -20.07 -28.57
C ASP A 58 -18.89 -20.48 -27.12
N LEU A 59 -17.86 -20.71 -26.30
CA LEU A 59 -18.00 -21.20 -24.93
C LEU A 59 -18.00 -20.04 -23.90
N LYS A 60 -18.69 -18.94 -24.24
CA LYS A 60 -18.66 -17.64 -23.53
C LYS A 60 -17.25 -17.05 -23.46
N SER A 61 -16.59 -16.99 -24.61
CA SER A 61 -15.21 -16.53 -24.71
C SER A 61 -15.06 -15.01 -24.56
N THR A 62 -13.93 -14.60 -23.99
CA THR A 62 -13.64 -13.20 -23.62
C THR A 62 -13.71 -12.26 -24.82
N ASN A 63 -13.07 -12.64 -25.94
CA ASN A 63 -13.04 -11.83 -27.15
C ASN A 63 -14.17 -12.21 -28.14
N GLY A 64 -14.75 -13.40 -28.01
CA GLY A 64 -15.70 -13.97 -28.96
C GLY A 64 -15.03 -14.76 -30.08
N THR A 65 -15.73 -15.81 -30.52
CA THR A 65 -15.52 -16.48 -31.80
C THR A 65 -16.22 -15.67 -32.91
N TYR A 66 -15.58 -15.54 -34.07
CA TYR A 66 -16.16 -14.86 -35.23
C TYR A 66 -16.19 -15.82 -36.43
N VAL A 67 -17.19 -15.71 -37.30
CA VAL A 67 -17.25 -16.43 -38.58
C VAL A 67 -17.40 -15.41 -39.70
N ASN A 68 -16.51 -15.46 -40.69
CA ASN A 68 -16.44 -14.52 -41.82
C ASN A 68 -16.49 -13.04 -41.36
N GLY A 69 -15.82 -12.74 -40.24
CA GLY A 69 -15.75 -11.40 -39.64
C GLY A 69 -16.93 -10.99 -38.74
N ARG A 70 -17.96 -11.84 -38.56
CA ARG A 70 -19.11 -11.57 -37.68
C ARG A 70 -19.02 -12.38 -36.39
N LYS A 71 -19.14 -11.74 -35.22
CA LYS A 71 -19.16 -12.43 -33.91
C LYS A 71 -20.38 -13.33 -33.81
N ILE A 72 -20.22 -14.58 -33.37
CA ILE A 72 -21.35 -15.48 -33.11
C ILE A 72 -21.86 -15.28 -31.68
N THR A 73 -23.18 -15.27 -31.50
CA THR A 73 -23.86 -15.17 -30.20
C THR A 73 -24.71 -16.41 -29.88
N SER A 74 -24.86 -17.30 -30.86
CA SER A 74 -25.54 -18.60 -30.78
C SER A 74 -24.73 -19.63 -31.57
N PRO A 75 -24.99 -20.95 -31.40
CA PRO A 75 -24.47 -21.97 -32.30
C PRO A 75 -24.74 -21.63 -33.77
N LEU A 76 -23.74 -21.79 -34.63
CA LEU A 76 -23.82 -21.49 -36.06
C LEU A 76 -23.33 -22.68 -36.89
N VAL A 77 -24.07 -23.02 -37.95
CA VAL A 77 -23.62 -24.02 -38.94
C VAL A 77 -22.56 -23.38 -39.83
N VAL A 78 -21.43 -24.05 -39.99
CA VAL A 78 -20.29 -23.62 -40.82
C VAL A 78 -19.94 -24.64 -41.89
N LYS A 79 -19.41 -24.15 -43.01
CA LYS A 79 -18.98 -24.93 -44.18
C LYS A 79 -17.46 -24.96 -44.31
N ASP A 80 -17.00 -25.81 -45.22
CA ASP A 80 -15.62 -25.88 -45.74
C ASP A 80 -14.96 -24.53 -46.04
N SER A 81 -15.76 -23.62 -46.58
CA SER A 81 -15.37 -22.32 -47.14
C SER A 81 -15.48 -21.17 -46.12
N ASP A 82 -15.99 -21.42 -44.91
CA ASP A 82 -16.13 -20.43 -43.85
C ASP A 82 -14.84 -20.26 -43.03
N LYS A 83 -14.47 -19.01 -42.74
CA LYS A 83 -13.31 -18.68 -41.91
C LYS A 83 -13.75 -18.34 -40.50
N ILE A 84 -13.43 -19.23 -39.57
CA ILE A 84 -13.67 -19.07 -38.13
C ILE A 84 -12.44 -18.38 -37.52
N TYR A 85 -12.62 -17.34 -36.72
CA TYR A 85 -11.54 -16.61 -36.06
C TYR A 85 -11.62 -16.78 -34.54
N ILE A 86 -10.51 -17.22 -33.95
CA ILE A 86 -10.33 -17.45 -32.51
C ILE A 86 -9.03 -16.75 -32.11
N GLY A 87 -9.13 -15.53 -31.57
CA GLY A 87 -7.96 -14.66 -31.37
C GLY A 87 -7.22 -14.37 -32.69
N ASP A 88 -5.91 -14.59 -32.71
CA ASP A 88 -5.08 -14.47 -33.93
C ASP A 88 -5.10 -15.71 -34.85
N PHE A 89 -5.89 -16.75 -34.52
CA PHE A 89 -5.97 -17.98 -35.30
C PHE A 89 -7.18 -17.96 -36.24
N ILE A 90 -6.94 -18.30 -37.50
CA ILE A 90 -7.96 -18.63 -38.47
C ILE A 90 -8.11 -20.16 -38.48
N VAL A 91 -9.32 -20.65 -38.28
CA VAL A 91 -9.70 -22.04 -38.31
C VAL A 91 -10.65 -22.26 -39.49
N GLY A 92 -10.31 -23.23 -40.34
CA GLY A 92 -11.19 -23.81 -41.34
C GLY A 92 -11.45 -25.29 -41.04
N VAL A 93 -12.46 -25.86 -41.68
CA VAL A 93 -12.80 -27.29 -41.58
C VAL A 93 -12.83 -27.87 -42.99
N ASP A 94 -12.50 -29.14 -43.14
CA ASP A 94 -12.43 -29.82 -44.44
C ASP A 94 -12.99 -31.24 -44.29
N GLU A 95 -13.95 -31.58 -45.15
CA GLU A 95 -14.62 -32.90 -45.19
C GLU A 95 -13.87 -33.91 -46.07
N SER A 96 -12.87 -33.46 -46.85
CA SER A 96 -12.08 -34.34 -47.72
C SER A 96 -11.03 -35.13 -46.92
N ALA A 97 -11.49 -36.25 -46.36
CA ALA A 97 -10.67 -37.25 -45.67
C ALA A 97 -10.99 -38.69 -46.14
N ASN A 98 -11.15 -38.85 -47.46
CA ASN A 98 -11.00 -40.11 -48.18
C ASN A 98 -9.88 -39.94 -49.21
N ASP A 99 -9.14 -41.03 -49.45
CA ASP A 99 -8.03 -41.24 -50.40
C ASP A 99 -6.60 -40.96 -49.84
N ALA A 100 -5.62 -41.66 -50.40
CA ALA A 100 -4.61 -42.38 -49.60
C ALA A 100 -3.12 -42.01 -49.84
N ASP A 101 -2.29 -42.55 -48.93
CA ASP A 101 -0.88 -42.97 -49.08
C ASP A 101 0.29 -41.95 -49.14
N GLY A 102 1.45 -42.45 -48.64
CA GLY A 102 2.80 -41.99 -49.04
C GLY A 102 3.55 -40.97 -48.15
N PRO A 103 4.61 -41.37 -47.41
CA PRO A 103 5.52 -40.46 -46.70
C PRO A 103 6.83 -40.16 -47.47
N SER A 104 7.43 -38.99 -47.25
CA SER A 104 8.84 -38.71 -47.61
C SER A 104 9.43 -37.56 -46.77
N GLU A 105 10.74 -37.32 -46.89
CA GLU A 105 11.57 -36.58 -45.92
C GLU A 105 11.96 -35.14 -46.36
N SER A 106 12.74 -34.48 -45.50
CA SER A 106 13.24 -33.11 -45.60
C SER A 106 14.17 -32.80 -46.78
N THR A 107 14.24 -31.53 -47.21
CA THR A 107 15.53 -30.84 -47.52
C THR A 107 15.42 -29.31 -47.67
N THR A 108 16.38 -28.60 -47.04
CA THR A 108 17.13 -27.36 -47.41
C THR A 108 16.55 -26.18 -48.25
N SER A 109 17.30 -25.06 -48.27
CA SER A 109 16.83 -23.69 -48.61
C SER A 109 17.32 -23.16 -50.01
N PRO A 110 17.57 -21.85 -50.31
CA PRO A 110 17.08 -21.15 -51.53
C PRO A 110 18.28 -20.69 -52.44
N PRO A 111 18.32 -19.54 -53.21
CA PRO A 111 17.32 -18.54 -53.66
C PRO A 111 17.42 -18.06 -55.16
N GLY A 112 16.54 -17.12 -55.58
CA GLY A 112 16.66 -16.30 -56.81
C GLY A 112 16.06 -16.90 -58.10
N GLY A 113 15.80 -16.16 -59.20
CA GLY A 113 15.80 -14.71 -59.42
C GLY A 113 15.82 -14.32 -60.94
N ALA A 114 15.13 -13.23 -61.31
CA ALA A 114 15.06 -12.53 -62.64
C ALA A 114 13.88 -12.83 -63.62
N GLU A 115 13.28 -11.71 -64.08
CA GLU A 115 12.64 -11.29 -65.37
C GLU A 115 12.28 -12.35 -66.46
N ALA A 116 11.21 -12.25 -67.28
CA ALA A 116 10.63 -11.05 -67.95
C ALA A 116 9.14 -11.21 -68.43
N SER A 117 8.64 -10.20 -69.17
CA SER A 117 7.23 -9.85 -69.47
C SER A 117 6.38 -10.71 -70.44
N ALA A 118 5.06 -10.79 -70.19
CA ALA A 118 3.96 -10.69 -71.19
C ALA A 118 2.54 -10.61 -70.53
N GLU A 119 1.54 -10.08 -71.24
CA GLU A 119 0.13 -9.82 -70.83
C GLU A 119 -0.86 -10.37 -71.91
N PRO A 120 -2.20 -10.31 -71.80
CA PRO A 120 -3.15 -10.21 -70.66
C PRO A 120 -4.21 -11.38 -70.76
N PRO A 121 -5.51 -11.35 -70.29
CA PRO A 121 -6.25 -10.40 -69.45
C PRO A 121 -7.11 -10.99 -68.29
N GLY A 122 -7.66 -10.11 -67.43
CA GLY A 122 -8.93 -10.33 -66.72
C GLY A 122 -8.96 -10.07 -65.21
N ARG A 123 -9.44 -8.89 -64.76
CA ARG A 123 -9.72 -8.60 -63.32
C ARG A 123 -10.71 -7.43 -63.09
N PRO A 124 -11.60 -7.48 -62.07
CA PRO A 124 -12.44 -6.36 -61.62
C PRO A 124 -11.75 -5.38 -60.62
N PRO A 125 -12.34 -4.18 -60.33
CA PRO A 125 -11.60 -3.01 -59.83
C PRO A 125 -11.65 -2.71 -58.30
N ARG A 126 -11.00 -1.60 -57.91
CA ARG A 126 -11.00 -0.95 -56.57
C ARG A 126 -11.59 0.48 -56.62
N PRO A 127 -12.01 1.08 -55.48
CA PRO A 127 -12.47 2.48 -55.39
C PRO A 127 -11.37 3.50 -55.00
N THR A 128 -11.66 4.80 -55.15
CA THR A 128 -10.79 5.95 -54.76
C THR A 128 -11.66 7.19 -54.37
N GLU A 129 -11.07 8.37 -54.15
CA GLU A 129 -11.56 9.45 -53.26
C GLU A 129 -12.40 10.59 -53.91
N ALA A 130 -12.81 11.58 -53.08
CA ALA A 130 -13.60 12.79 -53.42
C ALA A 130 -12.71 13.99 -53.87
N MET A 131 -13.15 15.22 -54.22
CA MET A 131 -14.40 16.02 -54.08
C MET A 131 -14.64 16.86 -55.37
N PRO A 132 -15.77 17.62 -55.56
CA PRO A 132 -15.75 19.09 -55.32
C PRO A 132 -17.11 19.84 -55.12
N ILE A 133 -17.13 21.07 -54.55
CA ILE A 133 -18.23 22.09 -54.66
C ILE A 133 -17.69 23.55 -54.57
N PRO A 134 -18.15 24.54 -55.39
CA PRO A 134 -17.81 25.97 -55.29
C PRO A 134 -19.07 26.91 -55.08
N PRO A 135 -19.12 28.25 -55.38
CA PRO A 135 -18.97 29.28 -54.33
C PRO A 135 -19.91 30.54 -54.38
N GLY A 136 -19.77 31.47 -53.42
CA GLY A 136 -20.16 32.91 -53.51
C GLY A 136 -20.99 33.48 -52.34
N ALA A 137 -20.99 34.79 -52.01
CA ALA A 137 -20.11 35.92 -52.39
C ALA A 137 -20.32 37.16 -51.47
N MET A 138 -19.46 38.20 -51.60
CA MET A 138 -19.58 39.60 -51.10
C MET A 138 -19.18 39.96 -49.63
N MET A 139 -19.08 41.28 -49.38
CA MET A 139 -18.16 42.02 -48.48
C MET A 139 -18.73 43.47 -48.23
N PRO A 140 -18.16 44.40 -47.40
CA PRO A 140 -17.17 44.32 -46.31
C PRO A 140 -17.59 45.15 -45.02
N PRO A 141 -16.88 46.13 -44.39
CA PRO A 141 -16.74 46.15 -42.91
C PRO A 141 -16.97 47.49 -42.16
N ALA A 142 -16.90 47.49 -40.80
CA ALA A 142 -16.43 48.62 -39.97
C ALA A 142 -16.34 48.26 -38.46
N GLY A 143 -15.49 48.96 -37.70
CA GLY A 143 -15.59 49.09 -36.22
C GLY A 143 -14.43 48.52 -35.40
N GLY A 144 -13.67 49.40 -34.72
CA GLY A 144 -12.65 49.03 -33.71
C GLY A 144 -13.18 49.09 -32.26
N PRO A 145 -12.46 48.52 -31.27
CA PRO A 145 -12.95 48.35 -29.90
C PRO A 145 -12.54 49.47 -28.92
N PRO A 146 -13.26 49.60 -27.80
CA PRO A 146 -12.65 49.96 -26.52
C PRO A 146 -12.94 48.97 -25.36
N ALA A 147 -12.23 49.20 -24.26
CA ALA A 147 -12.06 48.37 -23.05
C ALA A 147 -13.30 47.67 -22.44
N ARG A 148 -13.07 46.52 -21.78
CA ARG A 148 -14.00 45.86 -20.85
C ARG A 148 -13.74 46.26 -19.40
N THR A 149 -14.77 46.65 -18.68
CA THR A 149 -14.80 46.71 -17.21
C THR A 149 -15.23 45.37 -16.61
N GLY A 150 -14.66 44.97 -15.47
CA GLY A 150 -15.05 43.74 -14.76
C GLY A 150 -16.34 43.88 -13.93
N PRO A 151 -17.01 42.77 -13.58
CA PRO A 151 -18.24 42.79 -12.77
C PRO A 151 -17.97 43.03 -11.27
N PRO A 152 -18.92 43.64 -10.53
CA PRO A 152 -18.77 43.95 -9.10
C PRO A 152 -19.04 42.76 -8.17
N ARG A 153 -18.55 42.85 -6.92
CA ARG A 153 -18.84 41.91 -5.82
C ARG A 153 -20.17 42.26 -5.12
N PRO A 154 -20.89 41.29 -4.52
CA PRO A 154 -22.03 41.56 -3.65
C PRO A 154 -21.60 42.17 -2.30
N ALA A 155 -22.53 42.89 -1.65
CA ALA A 155 -22.34 43.60 -0.38
C ALA A 155 -23.05 42.89 0.80
N PRO A 156 -22.65 43.15 2.06
CA PRO A 156 -23.20 42.44 3.23
C PRO A 156 -24.57 42.99 3.68
N ILE A 157 -25.36 42.12 4.32
CA ILE A 157 -26.62 42.47 5.00
C ILE A 157 -26.37 42.59 6.50
N SER A 158 -27.03 43.53 7.18
CA SER A 158 -26.92 43.71 8.64
C SER A 158 -28.22 44.24 9.24
N GLN A 159 -28.84 43.47 10.15
CA GLN A 159 -29.85 43.93 11.11
C GLN A 159 -29.70 43.17 12.45
N PRO A 160 -30.06 43.76 13.60
CA PRO A 160 -29.74 43.21 14.93
C PRO A 160 -30.87 42.37 15.57
N LEU A 161 -30.49 41.55 16.57
CA LEU A 161 -31.41 40.80 17.44
C LEU A 161 -31.63 41.50 18.80
N PRO A 162 -32.82 41.39 19.43
CA PRO A 162 -33.06 41.77 20.83
C PRO A 162 -32.35 40.86 21.86
N ARG A 163 -32.40 41.22 23.14
CA ARG A 163 -31.72 40.51 24.25
C ARG A 163 -32.63 40.10 25.42
N ASP A 164 -32.07 39.19 26.23
CA ASP A 164 -32.28 38.96 27.68
C ASP A 164 -33.54 38.20 28.16
N ILE A 165 -33.49 37.83 29.46
CA ILE A 165 -34.44 37.02 30.29
C ILE A 165 -34.09 35.49 30.32
N PRO A 166 -34.08 34.81 31.51
CA PRO A 166 -32.82 34.21 31.97
C PRO A 166 -32.86 32.69 32.32
N ALA A 167 -31.75 32.18 32.86
CA ALA A 167 -31.56 30.78 33.28
C ALA A 167 -32.13 30.44 34.68
N PRO A 168 -32.63 29.20 34.89
CA PRO A 168 -33.01 28.66 36.20
C PRO A 168 -31.84 27.98 36.96
N PRO A 169 -31.93 27.80 38.29
CA PRO A 169 -30.83 27.28 39.13
C PRO A 169 -30.77 25.73 39.20
N GLY A 170 -29.60 25.20 39.58
CA GLY A 170 -29.37 23.77 39.74
C GLY A 170 -29.53 23.25 41.18
N ALA A 171 -29.91 21.97 41.31
CA ALA A 171 -29.87 21.20 42.56
C ALA A 171 -29.53 19.72 42.28
N ARG A 172 -29.11 18.98 43.32
CA ARG A 172 -28.55 17.62 43.22
C ARG A 172 -29.64 16.55 43.15
N ASN A 173 -29.42 15.46 42.39
CA ASN A 173 -29.33 14.07 42.91
C ASN A 173 -29.18 13.00 41.79
N ARG A 174 -28.61 11.84 42.17
CA ARG A 174 -28.72 10.51 41.50
C ARG A 174 -29.81 9.68 42.24
N PRO A 175 -30.31 8.50 41.79
CA PRO A 175 -29.78 7.61 40.73
C PRO A 175 -30.86 7.02 39.76
N GLY A 176 -30.44 6.10 38.88
CA GLY A 176 -31.32 5.14 38.18
C GLY A 176 -31.26 5.20 36.63
N PRO A 177 -31.31 4.05 35.92
CA PRO A 177 -31.30 4.01 34.45
C PRO A 177 -32.72 3.96 33.85
N SER A 178 -32.91 4.57 32.68
CA SER A 178 -34.18 4.47 31.92
C SER A 178 -34.00 4.71 30.41
N ALA A 179 -34.37 3.68 29.62
CA ALA A 179 -34.83 3.68 28.22
C ALA A 179 -34.06 4.45 27.09
N PRO A 180 -33.97 3.89 25.87
CA PRO A 180 -33.55 4.63 24.67
C PRO A 180 -34.64 5.62 24.18
N PRO A 181 -34.28 6.66 23.42
CA PRO A 181 -35.21 7.65 22.87
C PRO A 181 -36.06 7.09 21.70
N PRO A 182 -37.23 7.69 21.40
CA PRO A 182 -38.14 7.21 20.37
C PRO A 182 -37.68 7.53 18.94
N MET A 183 -38.06 6.68 17.99
CA MET A 183 -37.80 6.88 16.55
C MET A 183 -38.72 7.95 15.93
N ILE A 184 -38.19 8.68 14.95
CA ILE A 184 -38.96 9.61 14.10
C ILE A 184 -39.53 8.81 12.91
N PRO A 185 -40.84 8.88 12.61
CA PRO A 185 -41.45 8.08 11.54
C PRO A 185 -41.20 8.67 10.14
N SER A 186 -40.72 7.81 9.22
CA SER A 186 -40.69 8.09 7.78
C SER A 186 -42.09 7.92 7.15
N PRO A 187 -42.47 8.72 6.13
CA PRO A 187 -43.78 8.59 5.48
C PRO A 187 -43.82 7.45 4.45
N SER A 188 -44.88 6.64 4.49
CA SER A 188 -45.20 5.59 3.50
C SER A 188 -46.22 6.06 2.44
N PRO A 189 -46.31 5.40 1.27
CA PRO A 189 -46.97 5.98 0.09
C PRO A 189 -48.48 5.68 -0.04
N MET A 190 -49.14 6.42 -0.94
CA MET A 190 -50.49 6.15 -1.46
C MET A 190 -50.48 6.06 -2.99
N ALA A 191 -51.44 5.34 -3.60
CA ALA A 191 -51.37 4.93 -5.01
C ALA A 191 -52.67 5.13 -5.82
N GLY A 192 -52.58 5.95 -6.89
CA GLY A 192 -53.41 5.94 -8.10
C GLY A 192 -54.91 6.29 -7.95
N PRO A 193 -55.70 6.17 -9.05
CA PRO A 193 -55.32 5.95 -10.47
C PRO A 193 -55.87 7.05 -11.43
N GLY A 194 -55.35 7.15 -12.68
CA GLY A 194 -55.93 8.11 -13.66
C GLY A 194 -55.30 8.23 -15.06
N GLN A 195 -55.68 7.30 -15.96
CA GLN A 195 -55.80 7.42 -17.44
C GLN A 195 -54.63 7.96 -18.34
N MET A 196 -54.45 7.26 -19.47
CA MET A 196 -53.67 7.63 -20.68
C MET A 196 -54.64 8.14 -21.78
N PRO A 197 -54.25 8.96 -22.79
CA PRO A 197 -53.31 8.52 -23.85
C PRO A 197 -52.46 9.60 -24.57
N GLY A 198 -51.55 9.21 -25.48
CA GLY A 198 -51.21 10.05 -26.65
C GLY A 198 -49.76 10.12 -27.17
N GLN A 199 -49.30 9.09 -27.90
CA GLN A 199 -48.36 9.12 -29.05
C GLN A 199 -46.93 9.73 -28.95
N MET A 200 -46.02 9.12 -29.72
CA MET A 200 -44.63 9.53 -29.99
C MET A 200 -44.56 10.19 -31.39
N PRO A 201 -43.58 11.08 -31.72
CA PRO A 201 -42.35 10.56 -32.36
C PRO A 201 -41.06 11.43 -32.25
N GLY A 202 -39.90 10.80 -32.51
CA GLY A 202 -38.96 11.33 -33.53
C GLY A 202 -37.64 12.04 -33.14
N GLN A 203 -36.56 11.26 -33.06
CA GLN A 203 -35.18 11.57 -33.54
C GLN A 203 -34.32 12.71 -32.91
N MET A 204 -33.02 12.40 -32.70
CA MET A 204 -31.93 13.35 -32.42
C MET A 204 -31.22 13.79 -33.71
N PRO A 205 -30.53 14.95 -33.70
CA PRO A 205 -29.16 14.95 -34.24
C PRO A 205 -28.14 15.90 -33.54
N GLY A 206 -26.86 15.50 -33.58
CA GLY A 206 -25.84 16.34 -34.25
C GLY A 206 -24.89 17.24 -33.44
N GLN A 207 -23.75 16.66 -33.00
CA GLN A 207 -22.37 17.17 -33.14
C GLN A 207 -21.92 18.56 -32.59
N MET A 208 -20.71 18.56 -31.99
CA MET A 208 -19.89 19.77 -31.77
C MET A 208 -18.98 20.06 -32.99
N PRO A 209 -18.54 21.32 -33.15
CA PRO A 209 -17.12 21.56 -33.44
C PRO A 209 -16.50 22.71 -32.63
N GLY A 210 -15.17 22.78 -32.61
CA GLY A 210 -14.37 23.91 -32.13
C GLY A 210 -12.91 23.76 -32.60
N GLN A 211 -12.03 24.74 -32.38
CA GLN A 211 -10.56 24.60 -32.44
C GLN A 211 -9.80 25.88 -32.05
N MET A 212 -8.50 25.74 -31.79
CA MET A 212 -7.52 26.84 -31.63
C MET A 212 -6.49 26.80 -32.77
N PRO A 213 -5.94 27.94 -33.22
CA PRO A 213 -4.66 28.01 -33.94
C PRO A 213 -3.47 28.04 -32.95
N GLY A 214 -2.22 27.74 -33.32
CA GLY A 214 -1.71 27.19 -34.58
C GLY A 214 -0.19 27.48 -34.79
N GLN A 215 0.41 26.74 -35.74
CA GLN A 215 1.75 26.94 -36.37
C GLN A 215 3.03 26.39 -35.68
N MET A 216 3.84 25.72 -36.51
CA MET A 216 5.29 25.46 -36.41
C MET A 216 5.98 26.09 -37.65
N PRO A 217 7.31 26.19 -37.70
CA PRO A 217 7.98 25.64 -38.89
C PRO A 217 9.40 25.05 -38.69
N GLY A 218 9.62 23.83 -39.22
CA GLY A 218 10.86 23.39 -39.90
C GLY A 218 12.16 23.17 -39.09
N GLN A 219 13.17 22.43 -39.57
CA GLN A 219 13.31 21.52 -40.73
C GLN A 219 14.29 20.37 -40.38
N MET A 220 14.28 19.26 -41.13
CA MET A 220 15.34 18.23 -41.09
C MET A 220 16.28 18.35 -42.31
N PRO A 221 17.53 17.92 -42.16
CA PRO A 221 18.07 16.91 -43.08
C PRO A 221 18.80 15.76 -42.34
N GLY A 222 18.87 14.59 -42.96
CA GLY A 222 19.68 13.45 -42.48
C GLY A 222 20.29 12.68 -43.65
N HIS A 223 21.18 11.71 -43.39
CA HIS A 223 21.66 10.66 -44.32
C HIS A 223 22.36 9.52 -43.56
N MET A 224 22.40 8.31 -44.12
CA MET A 224 23.28 7.19 -43.71
C MET A 224 24.37 6.97 -44.78
N PRO A 225 25.54 6.38 -44.46
CA PRO A 225 25.76 4.92 -44.55
C PRO A 225 26.64 4.37 -43.38
N GLY A 226 26.99 3.08 -43.23
CA GLY A 226 26.57 1.84 -43.92
C GLY A 226 27.57 0.67 -43.76
N HIS A 227 27.07 -0.55 -43.52
CA HIS A 227 27.75 -1.87 -43.56
C HIS A 227 28.64 -2.38 -42.37
N MET A 228 28.92 -3.69 -42.45
CA MET A 228 29.28 -4.71 -41.43
C MET A 228 30.74 -5.24 -41.67
N PRO A 229 31.36 -6.27 -41.00
CA PRO A 229 30.74 -7.50 -40.42
C PRO A 229 31.43 -8.29 -39.24
N MET A 230 30.83 -9.46 -38.92
CA MET A 230 31.39 -10.75 -38.44
C MET A 230 31.52 -11.15 -36.93
N SER A 231 30.57 -12.03 -36.53
CA SER A 231 30.72 -13.39 -35.92
C SER A 231 31.37 -13.66 -34.55
N GLY A 232 30.61 -14.40 -33.70
CA GLY A 232 31.09 -15.18 -32.53
C GLY A 232 30.00 -16.16 -32.02
N PRO A 233 30.33 -17.38 -31.53
CA PRO A 233 29.34 -18.44 -31.24
C PRO A 233 28.85 -18.52 -29.77
N PRO A 234 27.72 -19.21 -29.49
CA PRO A 234 27.18 -19.39 -28.13
C PRO A 234 27.78 -20.63 -27.40
N PRO A 235 27.89 -20.59 -26.06
CA PRO A 235 28.25 -21.77 -25.25
C PRO A 235 27.05 -22.68 -24.96
N SER A 236 27.28 -24.00 -24.97
CA SER A 236 26.31 -25.04 -24.62
C SER A 236 26.30 -25.36 -23.12
N GLY A 237 25.17 -25.87 -22.62
CA GLY A 237 25.05 -26.45 -21.27
C GLY A 237 24.84 -27.98 -21.31
N PRO A 238 25.14 -28.71 -20.21
CA PRO A 238 24.83 -30.14 -20.07
C PRO A 238 23.60 -30.43 -19.16
N MET A 239 22.96 -31.58 -19.41
CA MET A 239 21.87 -32.18 -18.62
C MET A 239 22.41 -33.24 -17.61
N PRO A 240 21.61 -33.76 -16.65
CA PRO A 240 22.13 -34.39 -15.42
C PRO A 240 22.37 -35.92 -15.48
N GLY A 241 23.02 -36.46 -14.43
CA GLY A 241 23.29 -37.88 -14.16
C GLY A 241 23.19 -38.24 -12.65
N PRO A 242 23.24 -39.53 -12.24
CA PRO A 242 22.28 -40.03 -11.24
C PRO A 242 22.78 -40.86 -10.02
N MET A 243 21.91 -40.92 -9.00
CA MET A 243 21.59 -42.04 -8.07
C MET A 243 22.55 -42.54 -6.94
N SER A 244 21.90 -42.96 -5.83
CA SER A 244 22.34 -43.94 -4.79
C SER A 244 23.42 -43.49 -3.78
N ALA A 245 23.54 -43.99 -2.52
CA ALA A 245 22.73 -44.90 -1.66
C ALA A 245 22.95 -44.56 -0.14
N GLY A 246 22.36 -45.34 0.79
CA GLY A 246 22.59 -45.23 2.26
C GLY A 246 23.91 -45.83 2.77
N PRO A 247 24.16 -46.00 4.10
CA PRO A 247 23.28 -46.75 5.01
C PRO A 247 23.16 -46.17 6.47
N MET A 248 22.91 -47.01 7.49
CA MET A 248 22.41 -46.67 8.84
C MET A 248 23.42 -46.78 10.02
N GLY A 249 23.26 -45.93 11.04
CA GLY A 249 23.49 -46.21 12.48
C GLY A 249 24.93 -46.39 13.00
N PRO A 250 25.13 -46.72 14.31
CA PRO A 250 24.13 -46.88 15.39
C PRO A 250 24.47 -46.19 16.76
N MET A 251 23.49 -46.19 17.67
CA MET A 251 23.54 -46.22 19.16
C MET A 251 24.58 -45.45 20.02
N GLY A 252 24.09 -44.83 21.10
CA GLY A 252 24.84 -44.50 22.33
C GLY A 252 23.93 -43.88 23.40
N ALA A 253 23.93 -44.41 24.64
CA ALA A 253 23.01 -43.95 25.72
C ALA A 253 23.57 -44.14 27.15
N ILE A 254 23.27 -43.18 28.03
CA ILE A 254 23.29 -43.20 29.52
C ILE A 254 22.37 -42.04 29.98
N SER A 255 21.35 -42.26 30.83
CA SER A 255 21.34 -42.24 32.31
C SER A 255 21.89 -40.93 32.92
N SER A 256 21.32 -40.34 33.99
CA SER A 256 20.40 -40.84 35.03
C SER A 256 19.51 -39.72 35.65
N SER A 257 18.70 -40.05 36.67
CA SER A 257 17.73 -39.15 37.36
C SER A 257 17.96 -39.22 38.90
N PRO A 258 17.05 -38.72 39.77
CA PRO A 258 16.64 -37.33 40.05
C PRO A 258 16.87 -36.93 41.54
N SER A 259 16.56 -35.68 41.95
CA SER A 259 16.21 -35.32 43.36
C SER A 259 15.68 -33.89 43.53
N ALA A 260 14.97 -33.63 44.64
CA ALA A 260 14.46 -32.35 45.17
C ALA A 260 14.32 -32.51 46.72
N PRO A 261 13.66 -31.63 47.54
CA PRO A 261 13.25 -30.21 47.37
C PRO A 261 13.56 -29.28 48.60
N GLN A 262 13.37 -27.95 48.46
CA GLN A 262 13.01 -26.97 49.54
C GLN A 262 14.05 -26.76 50.70
N PRO A 263 13.98 -25.76 51.63
CA PRO A 263 12.81 -25.02 52.16
C PRO A 263 12.89 -23.47 52.26
N MET A 264 11.80 -22.86 52.76
CA MET A 264 11.68 -21.45 53.20
C MET A 264 12.22 -21.21 54.63
N PRO A 265 12.21 -19.95 55.11
CA PRO A 265 11.56 -19.68 56.40
C PRO A 265 10.71 -18.38 56.48
N THR A 266 10.03 -18.20 57.61
CA THR A 266 9.25 -17.03 58.07
C THR A 266 9.52 -16.83 59.59
N PHE A 267 8.93 -15.95 60.42
CA PHE A 267 7.75 -15.08 60.33
C PHE A 267 7.82 -14.01 61.46
N ALA A 268 7.60 -12.71 61.20
CA ALA A 268 7.28 -11.73 62.27
C ALA A 268 6.73 -10.37 61.76
N ASP A 269 5.81 -9.80 62.54
CA ASP A 269 5.23 -8.44 62.49
C ASP A 269 4.98 -8.03 63.98
N PRO A 270 5.04 -6.74 64.42
CA PRO A 270 3.78 -5.97 64.53
C PRO A 270 3.88 -4.42 64.42
N GLY A 271 2.76 -3.76 64.10
CA GLY A 271 2.50 -2.33 64.39
C GLY A 271 1.89 -2.09 65.80
N PRO A 272 1.01 -1.06 66.04
CA PRO A 272 0.63 0.09 65.19
C PRO A 272 0.52 1.44 65.95
N GLY A 273 0.10 2.53 65.26
CA GLY A 273 -0.30 3.83 65.83
C GLY A 273 0.47 5.04 65.27
N SER A 274 0.01 6.30 65.33
CA SER A 274 -1.29 6.88 65.77
C SER A 274 -1.38 8.36 65.33
N GLY A 275 -2.57 8.87 64.99
CA GLY A 275 -2.84 10.33 64.94
C GLY A 275 -3.30 10.88 66.31
N PRO A 276 -3.82 12.12 66.43
CA PRO A 276 -4.11 13.13 65.39
C PRO A 276 -3.60 14.55 65.75
N GLY A 277 -4.02 15.61 65.03
CA GLY A 277 -4.23 16.93 65.65
C GLY A 277 -3.79 18.19 64.86
N PRO A 278 -4.52 19.32 64.94
CA PRO A 278 -4.20 20.58 64.25
C PRO A 278 -3.98 21.79 65.19
N MET A 279 -3.49 22.92 64.65
CA MET A 279 -3.93 24.30 64.98
C MET A 279 -3.35 25.33 64.00
N GLY A 280 -3.88 26.57 64.02
CA GLY A 280 -3.59 27.62 63.03
C GLY A 280 -2.98 28.92 63.60
N PRO A 281 -3.65 30.09 63.46
CA PRO A 281 -3.07 31.14 62.62
C PRO A 281 -2.90 32.54 63.27
N MET A 282 -1.97 33.34 62.72
CA MET A 282 -1.85 34.81 62.82
C MET A 282 -0.81 35.28 61.76
N GLY A 283 -0.80 36.52 61.25
CA GLY A 283 -1.69 37.67 61.50
C GLY A 283 -1.42 38.81 60.50
N SER A 284 -2.39 39.72 60.36
CA SER A 284 -2.45 40.81 59.37
C SER A 284 -1.70 42.09 59.73
N MET A 285 -1.17 42.81 58.73
CA MET A 285 -1.14 44.29 58.51
C MET A 285 -0.16 44.57 57.36
N GLY A 286 -0.26 45.57 56.48
CA GLY A 286 -1.07 46.78 56.33
C GLY A 286 -0.34 47.70 55.29
N PRO A 287 -1.00 48.66 54.58
CA PRO A 287 -0.46 49.15 53.30
C PRO A 287 -0.16 50.67 53.20
N MET A 288 0.63 51.07 52.19
CA MET A 288 0.71 52.38 51.50
C MET A 288 1.75 52.25 50.36
N GLY A 289 1.70 52.91 49.18
CA GLY A 289 0.70 53.70 48.45
C GLY A 289 1.28 53.99 47.05
N SER A 290 0.59 53.70 45.94
CA SER A 290 -0.38 54.55 45.20
C SER A 290 0.22 55.65 44.30
N MET A 291 -0.30 55.77 43.07
CA MET A 291 0.05 56.73 41.98
C MET A 291 1.38 56.46 41.23
N GLY A 292 1.51 56.72 39.92
CA GLY A 292 0.51 57.13 38.90
C GLY A 292 1.17 57.34 37.51
N PRO A 293 0.48 57.12 36.35
CA PRO A 293 1.19 56.94 35.06
C PRO A 293 0.90 57.98 33.94
N VAL A 294 1.95 58.39 33.21
CA VAL A 294 1.96 58.99 31.84
C VAL A 294 3.41 58.95 31.30
N GLY A 295 3.71 58.90 30.00
CA GLY A 295 2.87 58.72 28.80
C GLY A 295 3.50 59.28 27.51
N SER A 296 3.09 58.76 26.34
CA SER A 296 3.34 59.29 24.96
C SER A 296 4.77 59.24 24.37
N VAL A 297 4.88 59.52 23.05
CA VAL A 297 6.01 59.19 22.15
C VAL A 297 6.39 60.44 21.28
N PRO A 298 7.10 60.34 20.13
CA PRO A 298 8.39 61.00 19.85
C PRO A 298 8.29 62.42 19.24
N PRO A 299 9.41 62.98 18.73
CA PRO A 299 9.53 63.01 17.27
C PRO A 299 10.91 62.57 16.74
N ALA A 300 10.98 62.31 15.43
CA ALA A 300 12.22 61.96 14.71
C ALA A 300 12.88 63.19 14.07
N PHE A 301 14.17 63.08 13.72
CA PHE A 301 14.77 63.90 12.66
C PHE A 301 15.76 63.07 11.82
N ASN A 302 15.98 63.52 10.59
CA ASN A 302 16.69 62.82 9.51
C ASN A 302 18.12 63.35 9.34
N ASN A 303 19.08 62.50 8.92
CA ASN A 303 20.12 62.76 7.91
C ASN A 303 21.26 61.72 7.95
N GLY A 304 21.68 61.25 6.78
CA GLY A 304 23.05 60.81 6.47
C GLY A 304 23.52 61.53 5.20
N PRO A 305 24.50 61.05 4.42
CA PRO A 305 25.50 59.98 4.66
C PRO A 305 26.96 60.46 4.43
N SER A 306 27.98 59.59 4.64
CA SER A 306 29.38 59.59 4.08
C SER A 306 30.39 59.00 5.10
N ALA A 307 31.59 58.50 4.77
CA ALA A 307 32.15 57.85 3.57
C ALA A 307 33.55 57.23 3.87
N GLN A 308 33.90 56.12 3.22
CA GLN A 308 35.26 55.62 2.85
C GLN A 308 36.43 55.50 3.88
N ALA A 309 36.64 54.27 4.38
CA ALA A 309 37.85 53.43 4.16
C ALA A 309 39.26 53.89 4.70
N PRO A 310 40.41 53.28 4.31
CA PRO A 310 41.07 52.23 5.14
C PRO A 310 42.60 52.42 5.38
N MET A 311 43.26 51.54 6.16
CA MET A 311 44.75 51.45 6.31
C MET A 311 45.24 50.03 6.69
N HIS A 312 46.57 49.80 6.74
CA HIS A 312 47.25 48.50 6.53
C HIS A 312 47.87 47.75 7.76
N SER A 313 48.26 46.51 7.47
CA SER A 313 49.14 45.48 8.11
C SER A 313 50.53 45.98 8.61
N PRO A 314 51.50 45.15 9.13
CA PRO A 314 51.57 43.66 9.26
C PRO A 314 52.14 43.12 10.62
N ALA A 315 52.54 41.83 10.66
CA ALA A 315 53.13 41.11 11.80
C ALA A 315 54.68 41.23 11.92
N PRO A 316 55.31 40.67 12.97
CA PRO A 316 56.27 39.57 12.73
C PRO A 316 56.39 38.48 13.85
N GLN A 317 57.17 37.42 13.57
CA GLN A 317 57.71 36.44 14.55
C GLN A 317 59.18 36.75 14.92
N PRO A 318 59.71 36.17 16.03
CA PRO A 318 61.15 35.90 16.19
C PRO A 318 61.46 34.39 16.41
N VAL A 319 62.75 34.00 16.34
CA VAL A 319 63.21 32.59 16.26
C VAL A 319 64.56 32.37 17.00
N VAL A 320 64.90 31.08 17.25
CA VAL A 320 66.21 30.42 17.53
C VAL A 320 66.97 30.50 18.88
N GLN A 321 67.46 29.30 19.28
CA GLN A 321 68.73 28.95 19.97
C GLN A 321 68.90 29.32 21.47
N SER A 322 69.63 28.55 22.32
CA SER A 322 70.38 27.27 22.20
C SER A 322 70.20 26.45 23.52
N ALA A 323 70.88 25.34 23.91
CA ALA A 323 72.10 24.64 23.47
C ALA A 323 72.11 23.13 23.91
N GLY A 324 73.29 22.49 23.95
CA GLY A 324 73.61 21.20 24.59
C GLY A 324 74.98 21.30 25.29
N PRO A 325 75.84 20.24 25.41
CA PRO A 325 75.69 18.83 25.01
C PRO A 325 75.75 17.86 26.24
N ASN A 326 75.52 16.54 26.17
CA ASN A 326 76.22 15.48 25.40
C ASN A 326 75.43 14.16 25.59
N ALA A 327 75.59 13.04 24.87
CA ALA A 327 76.36 12.61 23.68
C ALA A 327 75.54 11.44 23.02
N ASN A 328 75.99 10.53 22.13
CA ASN A 328 77.30 10.21 21.54
C ASN A 328 77.13 9.47 20.17
N THR A 329 78.23 8.93 19.63
CA THR A 329 78.37 7.88 18.58
C THR A 329 77.10 7.07 18.24
N ALA A 330 76.49 7.15 17.04
CA ALA A 330 76.95 6.78 15.68
C ALA A 330 76.96 5.24 15.41
N SER A 331 76.63 4.67 14.23
CA SER A 331 75.99 5.12 12.96
C SER A 331 75.74 3.86 12.07
N GLY A 332 74.76 3.86 11.14
CA GLY A 332 74.47 2.70 10.23
C GLY A 332 75.33 2.66 8.95
N PRO A 333 74.98 1.89 7.86
CA PRO A 333 73.75 1.10 7.63
C PRO A 333 73.89 -0.27 6.88
N ALA A 334 72.75 -0.93 6.59
CA ALA A 334 72.41 -1.82 5.43
C ALA A 334 72.81 -3.34 5.34
N LEU A 335 71.75 -4.19 5.34
CA LEU A 335 71.51 -5.44 4.55
C LEU A 335 72.49 -6.67 4.67
N PRO A 336 72.21 -7.85 4.05
CA PRO A 336 71.55 -9.03 4.66
C PRO A 336 72.46 -10.30 4.66
N PRO A 337 72.03 -11.56 5.01
CA PRO A 337 71.39 -12.47 4.02
C PRO A 337 70.60 -13.72 4.55
N SER A 338 70.14 -14.56 3.59
CA SER A 338 69.94 -16.04 3.62
C SER A 338 68.81 -16.71 4.46
N VAL A 339 68.17 -17.86 4.12
CA VAL A 339 67.82 -18.66 2.89
C VAL A 339 67.95 -20.19 3.12
N VAL A 340 66.84 -20.93 2.94
CA VAL A 340 66.73 -22.37 2.51
C VAL A 340 65.32 -22.50 1.84
N VAL A 341 65.13 -22.57 0.51
CA VAL A 341 65.35 -23.68 -0.46
C VAL A 341 64.24 -24.77 -0.34
N LEU A 342 63.16 -24.78 -1.17
CA LEU A 342 63.00 -25.20 -2.59
C LEU A 342 62.80 -26.74 -2.77
N PRO A 343 62.26 -27.28 -3.90
CA PRO A 343 62.06 -26.66 -5.23
C PRO A 343 60.70 -26.85 -5.96
N SER A 344 60.50 -25.97 -6.95
CA SER A 344 59.86 -26.13 -8.29
C SER A 344 58.54 -26.92 -8.46
N ASP A 345 57.55 -26.43 -9.20
CA ASP A 345 57.50 -25.40 -10.27
C ASP A 345 56.02 -24.88 -10.39
N LYS A 346 55.54 -23.99 -11.28
CA LYS A 346 56.08 -23.42 -12.54
C LYS A 346 55.56 -21.97 -12.81
N LYS A 347 55.55 -21.55 -14.07
CA LYS A 347 55.22 -20.21 -14.60
C LYS A 347 53.78 -20.12 -15.14
N ALA A 348 53.10 -18.95 -15.22
CA ALA A 348 53.36 -17.61 -14.64
C ALA A 348 52.20 -16.60 -14.89
N ARG A 349 52.23 -15.48 -14.13
CA ARG A 349 51.66 -14.13 -14.39
C ARG A 349 50.12 -13.91 -14.46
N GLY A 350 49.61 -13.17 -13.47
CA GLY A 350 49.14 -11.79 -13.75
C GLY A 350 47.72 -11.38 -13.33
N SER A 351 47.57 -10.73 -12.16
CA SER A 351 46.53 -9.71 -11.88
C SER A 351 46.86 -8.94 -10.58
N ALA A 352 46.27 -7.76 -10.40
CA ALA A 352 46.53 -6.85 -9.27
C ALA A 352 45.63 -7.17 -8.05
N PRO A 353 46.02 -6.79 -6.82
CA PRO A 353 45.25 -7.09 -5.61
C PRO A 353 43.94 -6.30 -5.57
N VAL A 354 42.81 -7.01 -5.53
CA VAL A 354 41.50 -6.44 -5.23
C VAL A 354 41.48 -5.99 -3.76
N MET A 355 41.14 -4.73 -3.49
CA MET A 355 40.95 -4.27 -2.12
C MET A 355 39.82 -5.05 -1.45
N ALA A 356 40.08 -5.57 -0.25
CA ALA A 356 39.12 -6.40 0.46
C ALA A 356 37.89 -5.58 0.86
N VAL A 357 36.76 -5.81 0.19
CA VAL A 357 35.46 -5.28 0.60
C VAL A 357 35.15 -5.79 2.00
N ARG A 358 35.18 -4.88 2.98
CA ARG A 358 34.85 -5.16 4.37
C ARG A 358 33.40 -5.63 4.43
N ARG A 359 33.18 -6.95 4.57
CA ARG A 359 31.84 -7.54 4.70
C ARG A 359 31.08 -6.79 5.80
N VAL A 360 29.90 -6.27 5.47
CA VAL A 360 28.94 -5.78 6.46
C VAL A 360 28.34 -7.00 7.16
N THR A 361 29.05 -7.48 8.18
CA THR A 361 28.65 -8.65 8.98
C THR A 361 27.58 -8.26 9.97
N GLY A 362 26.34 -8.27 9.51
CA GLY A 362 25.16 -8.01 10.32
C GLY A 362 23.95 -7.74 9.45
N ARG A 363 23.09 -8.75 9.27
CA ARG A 363 21.66 -8.43 9.32
C ARG A 363 21.41 -7.94 10.74
N PRO A 364 20.77 -6.76 10.95
CA PRO A 364 20.32 -6.42 12.28
C PRO A 364 19.40 -7.53 12.79
N MET A 365 19.47 -7.83 14.10
CA MET A 365 18.57 -8.79 14.69
C MET A 365 17.20 -8.15 14.82
N SER A 366 16.39 -8.26 13.76
CA SER A 366 14.94 -8.10 13.86
C SER A 366 14.48 -8.97 15.02
N ILE A 367 14.01 -8.34 16.11
CA ILE A 367 13.44 -9.06 17.25
C ILE A 367 12.37 -9.99 16.66
N PRO A 368 12.50 -11.33 16.81
CA PRO A 368 11.52 -12.23 16.24
C PRO A 368 10.15 -11.87 16.81
N ARG A 369 9.21 -11.43 15.96
CA ARG A 369 7.81 -11.26 16.40
C ARG A 369 7.42 -12.57 17.10
N PRO A 370 6.92 -12.52 18.35
CA PRO A 370 6.63 -13.73 19.10
C PRO A 370 5.71 -14.61 18.27
N VAL A 371 6.19 -15.81 17.91
CA VAL A 371 5.43 -16.72 17.07
C VAL A 371 4.22 -17.14 17.88
N VAL A 372 3.06 -16.61 17.53
CA VAL A 372 1.79 -16.91 18.22
C VAL A 372 1.51 -18.39 18.02
N ALA A 373 1.85 -19.19 19.02
CA ALA A 373 1.57 -20.61 19.05
C ALA A 373 0.06 -20.79 19.03
N SER A 374 -0.46 -21.29 17.91
CA SER A 374 -1.83 -21.77 17.85
C SER A 374 -1.86 -23.12 18.54
N GLU A 375 -2.37 -23.14 19.77
CA GLU A 375 -2.86 -24.37 20.38
C GLU A 375 -3.91 -25.00 19.46
N PRO A 376 -4.04 -26.35 19.42
CA PRO A 376 -5.10 -26.99 18.64
C PRO A 376 -6.47 -26.57 19.17
N LEU A 377 -7.45 -26.38 18.27
CA LEU A 377 -8.82 -26.04 18.63
C LEU A 377 -9.41 -27.06 19.62
N ASP A 378 -10.18 -26.59 20.60
CA ASP A 378 -10.91 -27.44 21.54
C ASP A 378 -11.76 -28.46 20.75
N PRO A 379 -11.72 -29.78 21.06
CA PRO A 379 -12.57 -30.78 20.43
C PRO A 379 -14.07 -30.43 20.39
N LYS A 380 -14.58 -29.62 21.34
CA LYS A 380 -15.94 -29.07 21.31
C LYS A 380 -16.14 -28.08 20.17
N VAL A 381 -15.17 -27.20 19.92
CA VAL A 381 -15.19 -26.24 18.81
C VAL A 381 -15.07 -26.99 17.48
N ILE A 382 -14.23 -28.02 17.39
CA ILE A 382 -14.18 -28.89 16.22
C ILE A 382 -15.56 -29.53 15.96
N LYS A 383 -16.20 -30.10 16.99
CA LYS A 383 -17.52 -30.72 16.85
C LYS A 383 -18.64 -29.70 16.54
N MET A 384 -18.50 -28.45 16.98
CA MET A 384 -19.39 -27.34 16.60
C MET A 384 -19.26 -27.04 15.11
N LEU A 385 -18.03 -26.91 14.59
CA LEU A 385 -17.75 -26.63 13.17
C LEU A 385 -18.24 -27.77 12.25
N ASP A 386 -18.15 -29.03 12.68
CA ASP A 386 -18.72 -30.18 11.95
C ASP A 386 -20.25 -30.04 11.77
N LEU A 387 -20.96 -29.64 12.84
CA LEU A 387 -22.41 -29.45 12.82
C LEU A 387 -22.79 -28.22 11.98
N GLN A 388 -22.08 -27.10 12.16
CA GLN A 388 -22.24 -25.90 11.33
C GLN A 388 -22.08 -26.23 9.84
N THR A 389 -21.06 -27.00 9.46
CA THR A 389 -20.84 -27.46 8.08
C THR A 389 -22.06 -28.20 7.53
N SER A 390 -22.56 -29.21 8.25
CA SER A 390 -23.69 -30.02 7.77
C SER A 390 -25.01 -29.25 7.73
N ILE A 391 -25.23 -28.28 8.62
CA ILE A 391 -26.41 -27.41 8.57
C ILE A 391 -26.28 -26.42 7.41
N LEU A 392 -25.11 -25.81 7.20
CA LEU A 392 -24.85 -24.88 6.09
C LEU A 392 -25.06 -25.51 4.72
N GLU A 393 -24.61 -26.74 4.50
CA GLU A 393 -24.87 -27.47 3.24
C GLU A 393 -26.38 -27.63 2.99
N ARG A 394 -27.14 -28.05 4.00
CA ARG A 394 -28.59 -28.22 3.93
C ARG A 394 -29.32 -26.90 3.72
N VAL A 395 -28.91 -25.82 4.38
CA VAL A 395 -29.50 -24.48 4.27
C VAL A 395 -29.21 -23.85 2.90
N ARG A 396 -27.95 -23.96 2.41
CA ARG A 396 -27.56 -23.53 1.05
C ARG A 396 -28.41 -24.22 -0.01
N ALA A 397 -28.66 -25.53 0.13
CA ALA A 397 -29.54 -26.28 -0.77
C ALA A 397 -31.03 -25.89 -0.63
N LYS A 398 -31.56 -25.78 0.61
CA LYS A 398 -32.97 -25.46 0.90
C LYS A 398 -33.38 -24.04 0.47
N LEU A 399 -32.43 -23.10 0.41
CA LEU A 399 -32.68 -21.69 0.06
C LEU A 399 -32.02 -21.22 -1.24
N GLU A 400 -31.32 -22.12 -1.95
CA GLU A 400 -30.55 -21.83 -3.16
C GLU A 400 -29.56 -20.64 -3.02
N LEU A 401 -28.90 -20.52 -1.87
CA LEU A 401 -28.06 -19.35 -1.52
C LEU A 401 -26.95 -19.07 -2.56
N ASP A 402 -26.46 -20.11 -3.24
CA ASP A 402 -25.46 -20.02 -4.31
C ASP A 402 -25.95 -19.26 -5.56
N LYS A 403 -27.27 -18.98 -5.66
CA LYS A 403 -27.89 -18.16 -6.72
C LYS A 403 -28.29 -16.76 -6.24
N VAL A 404 -28.19 -16.48 -4.93
CA VAL A 404 -28.53 -15.18 -4.36
C VAL A 404 -27.37 -14.23 -4.62
N ALA A 405 -27.66 -13.07 -5.19
CA ALA A 405 -26.64 -12.04 -5.42
C ALA A 405 -26.16 -11.46 -4.07
N ILE A 406 -24.86 -11.18 -3.95
CA ILE A 406 -24.22 -10.77 -2.67
C ILE A 406 -24.90 -9.55 -2.05
N ASP A 407 -25.36 -8.61 -2.88
CA ASP A 407 -26.11 -7.40 -2.50
C ASP A 407 -27.47 -7.68 -1.83
N ARG A 408 -28.02 -8.89 -1.96
CA ARG A 408 -29.30 -9.33 -1.35
C ARG A 408 -29.13 -10.22 -0.12
N LEU A 409 -27.89 -10.52 0.27
CA LEU A 409 -27.63 -11.30 1.50
C LEU A 409 -27.96 -10.50 2.78
N GLY A 410 -28.32 -9.22 2.66
CA GLY A 410 -28.86 -8.38 3.74
C GLY A 410 -30.39 -8.29 3.80
N ASP A 411 -31.14 -8.95 2.91
CA ASP A 411 -32.61 -8.85 2.87
C ASP A 411 -33.24 -9.51 4.13
N GLU A 412 -34.01 -8.77 4.95
CA GLU A 412 -34.59 -9.31 6.20
C GLU A 412 -35.43 -10.58 6.00
N ASP A 413 -36.19 -10.66 4.91
CA ASP A 413 -36.96 -11.85 4.52
C ASP A 413 -36.06 -13.08 4.32
N LEU A 414 -34.83 -12.90 3.83
CA LEU A 414 -33.85 -13.97 3.65
C LEU A 414 -33.23 -14.38 4.99
N TRP A 415 -32.96 -13.40 5.88
CA TRP A 415 -32.48 -13.68 7.24
C TRP A 415 -33.49 -14.49 8.05
N GLN A 416 -34.75 -14.06 8.11
CA GLN A 416 -35.81 -14.80 8.82
C GLN A 416 -36.06 -16.20 8.24
N ARG A 417 -35.87 -16.38 6.92
CA ARG A 417 -35.98 -17.69 6.26
C ARG A 417 -34.78 -18.60 6.54
N ALA A 418 -33.57 -18.03 6.62
CA ALA A 418 -32.35 -18.77 6.97
C ALA A 418 -32.36 -19.16 8.45
N GLU A 419 -32.64 -18.23 9.34
CA GLU A 419 -32.79 -18.44 10.78
C GLU A 419 -33.79 -19.57 11.07
N ARG A 420 -35.03 -19.47 10.56
CA ARG A 420 -36.03 -20.53 10.73
C ARG A 420 -35.57 -21.86 10.15
N ALA A 421 -34.94 -21.86 8.98
CA ALA A 421 -34.41 -23.08 8.39
C ALA A 421 -33.25 -23.71 9.18
N ILE A 422 -32.49 -22.92 9.93
CA ILE A 422 -31.44 -23.39 10.85
C ILE A 422 -32.08 -23.95 12.13
N VAL A 423 -33.03 -23.23 12.73
CA VAL A 423 -33.81 -23.68 13.91
C VAL A 423 -34.49 -25.04 13.63
N ASP A 424 -35.21 -25.17 12.50
CA ASP A 424 -35.82 -26.43 12.03
C ASP A 424 -34.83 -27.62 12.08
N MET A 425 -33.54 -27.37 11.79
CA MET A 425 -32.50 -28.40 11.71
C MET A 425 -31.80 -28.65 13.05
N VAL A 426 -31.67 -27.63 13.91
CA VAL A 426 -31.10 -27.77 15.26
C VAL A 426 -32.07 -28.53 16.17
N GLU A 427 -33.37 -28.20 16.12
CA GLU A 427 -34.43 -28.96 16.83
C GLU A 427 -34.47 -30.43 16.38
N ALA A 428 -34.26 -30.69 15.08
CA ALA A 428 -34.19 -32.05 14.55
C ALA A 428 -32.96 -32.83 15.02
N LEU A 429 -31.79 -32.17 15.15
CA LEU A 429 -30.56 -32.77 15.68
C LEU A 429 -30.61 -33.02 17.19
N GLU A 430 -31.33 -32.20 17.96
CA GLU A 430 -31.66 -32.53 19.36
C GLU A 430 -32.61 -33.73 19.42
N SER A 431 -33.66 -33.73 18.59
CA SER A 431 -34.69 -34.78 18.56
C SER A 431 -34.13 -36.16 18.16
N SER A 432 -33.09 -36.22 17.32
CA SER A 432 -32.39 -37.46 16.98
C SER A 432 -31.30 -37.86 17.99
N GLY A 433 -30.94 -36.96 18.92
CA GLY A 433 -29.84 -37.15 19.88
C GLY A 433 -28.43 -36.96 19.27
N GLU A 434 -28.32 -36.43 18.04
CA GLU A 434 -27.05 -36.13 17.39
C GLU A 434 -26.37 -34.87 17.94
N LEU A 435 -27.15 -33.94 18.51
CA LEU A 435 -26.64 -32.72 19.14
C LEU A 435 -26.12 -33.01 20.57
N PRO A 436 -24.82 -32.82 20.87
CA PRO A 436 -24.28 -33.08 22.20
C PRO A 436 -24.72 -32.01 23.22
N LYS A 437 -25.20 -32.42 24.39
CA LYS A 437 -25.73 -31.53 25.47
C LYS A 437 -24.76 -30.49 26.05
N TYR A 438 -23.49 -30.46 25.61
CA TYR A 438 -22.52 -29.42 25.97
C TYR A 438 -22.39 -28.32 24.90
N ILE A 439 -23.08 -28.46 23.77
CA ILE A 439 -23.19 -27.45 22.72
C ILE A 439 -24.43 -26.60 23.01
N ASP A 440 -24.22 -25.30 23.01
CA ASP A 440 -25.27 -24.28 23.13
C ASP A 440 -26.00 -24.13 21.79
N GLN A 441 -27.33 -24.26 21.82
CA GLN A 441 -28.18 -24.18 20.62
C GLN A 441 -28.20 -22.77 20.04
N ASP A 442 -28.35 -21.74 20.88
CA ASP A 442 -28.44 -20.34 20.45
C ASP A 442 -27.10 -19.90 19.83
N ALA A 443 -25.99 -20.36 20.41
CA ALA A 443 -24.66 -20.16 19.82
C ALA A 443 -24.51 -20.87 18.46
N LEU A 444 -24.94 -22.13 18.34
CA LEU A 444 -24.90 -22.88 17.07
C LEU A 444 -25.76 -22.19 16.00
N ILE A 445 -26.98 -21.76 16.34
CA ILE A 445 -27.89 -21.05 15.44
C ILE A 445 -27.26 -19.73 14.98
N LYS A 446 -26.79 -18.89 15.91
CA LYS A 446 -26.15 -17.60 15.62
C LYS A 446 -24.94 -17.75 14.71
N GLU A 447 -24.00 -18.64 15.04
CA GLU A 447 -22.78 -18.79 14.24
C GLU A 447 -23.07 -19.39 12.86
N THR A 448 -24.01 -20.33 12.75
CA THR A 448 -24.48 -20.86 11.45
C THR A 448 -25.11 -19.75 10.60
N LEU A 449 -25.95 -18.89 11.18
CA LEU A 449 -26.60 -17.78 10.49
C LEU A 449 -25.59 -16.70 10.04
N ASN A 450 -24.61 -16.39 10.90
CA ASN A 450 -23.51 -15.49 10.57
C ASN A 450 -22.63 -16.04 9.43
N GLU A 451 -22.34 -17.33 9.38
CA GLU A 451 -21.61 -17.92 8.24
C GLU A 451 -22.46 -17.97 6.96
N ALA A 452 -23.76 -18.24 7.09
CA ALA A 452 -24.71 -18.30 5.97
C ALA A 452 -24.88 -16.93 5.29
N LEU A 453 -25.15 -15.85 6.05
CA LEU A 453 -25.54 -14.54 5.51
C LEU A 453 -24.60 -13.39 5.92
N GLY A 454 -24.15 -13.35 7.17
CA GLY A 454 -23.20 -12.34 7.69
C GLY A 454 -21.73 -12.58 7.34
N LEU A 455 -20.84 -12.22 8.27
CA LEU A 455 -19.38 -12.30 8.13
C LEU A 455 -18.75 -13.48 8.90
N GLY A 456 -19.57 -14.45 9.30
CA GLY A 456 -19.14 -15.67 9.99
C GLY A 456 -18.38 -15.40 11.29
N ALA A 457 -17.21 -16.03 11.43
CA ALA A 457 -16.33 -15.86 12.57
C ALA A 457 -15.83 -14.41 12.78
N LEU A 458 -15.90 -13.54 11.76
CA LEU A 458 -15.43 -12.16 11.85
C LEU A 458 -16.44 -11.23 12.54
N GLU A 459 -17.72 -11.56 12.58
CA GLU A 459 -18.80 -10.66 13.03
C GLU A 459 -18.52 -10.08 14.44
N ASP A 460 -18.30 -10.97 15.41
CA ASP A 460 -17.98 -10.62 16.80
C ASP A 460 -16.59 -9.98 16.96
N LEU A 461 -15.67 -10.20 16.01
CA LEU A 461 -14.30 -9.67 16.04
C LEU A 461 -14.24 -8.25 15.45
N LEU A 462 -15.07 -7.96 14.45
CA LEU A 462 -15.24 -6.63 13.89
C LEU A 462 -16.01 -5.72 14.84
N ALA A 463 -17.01 -6.26 15.55
CA ALA A 463 -17.79 -5.55 16.56
C ALA A 463 -17.01 -5.20 17.85
N ASP A 464 -15.87 -5.84 18.13
CA ASP A 464 -15.04 -5.50 19.28
C ASP A 464 -14.13 -4.29 18.98
N ASP A 465 -14.42 -3.14 19.59
CA ASP A 465 -13.62 -1.91 19.51
C ASP A 465 -12.17 -2.07 20.01
N LYS A 466 -11.83 -3.16 20.70
CA LYS A 466 -10.46 -3.49 21.13
C LYS A 466 -9.67 -4.31 20.11
N VAL A 467 -10.27 -4.65 18.97
CA VAL A 467 -9.57 -5.32 17.84
C VAL A 467 -9.08 -4.25 16.87
N ASP A 468 -7.76 -4.18 16.70
CA ASP A 468 -7.08 -3.32 15.72
C ASP A 468 -6.88 -4.06 14.38
N GLU A 469 -6.64 -5.36 14.45
CA GLU A 469 -6.18 -6.19 13.33
C GLU A 469 -6.76 -7.62 13.45
N ILE A 470 -7.16 -8.22 12.33
CA ILE A 470 -7.60 -9.61 12.24
C ILE A 470 -6.80 -10.28 11.12
N ILE A 471 -6.19 -11.42 11.41
CA ILE A 471 -5.43 -12.22 10.44
C ILE A 471 -6.05 -13.60 10.37
N VAL A 472 -6.49 -14.03 9.18
CA VAL A 472 -6.93 -15.40 8.93
C VAL A 472 -5.87 -16.05 8.05
N ASP A 473 -5.02 -16.88 8.65
CA ASP A 473 -3.99 -17.62 7.90
C ASP A 473 -4.60 -18.77 7.07
N ARG A 474 -5.70 -19.34 7.58
CA ARG A 474 -6.54 -20.44 7.07
C ARG A 474 -7.86 -20.45 7.85
N ARG A 475 -8.86 -21.23 7.42
CA ARG A 475 -10.13 -21.41 8.17
C ARG A 475 -9.95 -21.75 9.64
N ASP A 476 -8.94 -22.55 9.99
CA ASP A 476 -8.67 -23.07 11.34
C ASP A 476 -7.70 -22.21 12.16
N ARG A 477 -7.22 -21.08 11.64
CA ARG A 477 -6.22 -20.22 12.31
C ARG A 477 -6.53 -18.73 12.13
N ILE A 478 -7.34 -18.20 13.05
CA ILE A 478 -7.61 -16.76 13.19
C ILE A 478 -6.73 -16.19 14.31
N LEU A 479 -6.06 -15.07 14.04
CA LEU A 479 -5.35 -14.24 15.01
C LEU A 479 -6.02 -12.87 15.09
N VAL A 480 -5.97 -12.26 16.27
CA VAL A 480 -6.43 -10.88 16.51
C VAL A 480 -5.35 -10.04 17.17
N GLY A 481 -5.14 -8.84 16.65
CA GLY A 481 -4.32 -7.79 17.25
C GLY A 481 -5.19 -6.94 18.16
N LYS A 482 -4.79 -6.83 19.43
CA LYS A 482 -5.39 -5.91 20.42
C LYS A 482 -4.28 -5.21 21.18
N ASP A 483 -4.37 -3.89 21.32
CA ASP A 483 -3.36 -3.07 22.01
C ASP A 483 -1.94 -3.29 21.43
N GLY A 484 -1.86 -3.61 20.14
CA GLY A 484 -0.60 -3.95 19.46
C GLY A 484 -0.06 -5.38 19.66
N VAL A 485 -0.74 -6.24 20.42
CA VAL A 485 -0.34 -7.64 20.65
C VAL A 485 -1.23 -8.60 19.84
N LEU A 486 -0.60 -9.43 18.98
CA LEU A 486 -1.28 -10.52 18.27
C LEU A 486 -1.49 -11.72 19.19
N LYS A 487 -2.72 -12.26 19.21
CA LYS A 487 -3.12 -13.45 19.98
C LYS A 487 -4.00 -14.35 19.10
N ALA A 488 -4.01 -15.66 19.35
CA ALA A 488 -4.96 -16.55 18.67
C ALA A 488 -6.40 -16.26 19.14
N ALA A 489 -7.35 -16.27 18.22
CA ALA A 489 -8.77 -16.20 18.56
C ALA A 489 -9.33 -17.60 18.82
N ALA A 490 -10.25 -17.73 19.78
CA ALA A 490 -10.99 -18.96 20.02
C ALA A 490 -12.16 -19.14 19.02
N LYS A 491 -11.89 -18.86 17.72
CA LYS A 491 -12.84 -18.96 16.60
C LYS A 491 -12.11 -19.46 15.35
N ALA A 492 -12.89 -20.12 14.48
CA ALA A 492 -12.49 -20.64 13.18
C ALA A 492 -13.71 -20.58 12.23
N PHE A 493 -13.50 -20.80 10.94
CA PHE A 493 -14.57 -20.95 9.96
C PHE A 493 -14.84 -22.43 9.68
N SER A 494 -16.11 -22.79 9.42
CA SER A 494 -16.48 -24.19 9.20
C SER A 494 -15.84 -24.78 7.92
N SER A 495 -15.76 -24.03 6.80
CA SER A 495 -15.06 -24.46 5.58
C SER A 495 -14.30 -23.33 4.87
N ASP A 496 -13.37 -23.71 3.99
CA ASP A 496 -12.65 -22.77 3.12
C ASP A 496 -13.61 -22.05 2.15
N ASP A 497 -14.68 -22.72 1.68
CA ASP A 497 -15.73 -22.09 0.86
C ASP A 497 -16.55 -21.06 1.62
N VAL A 498 -16.74 -21.26 2.94
CA VAL A 498 -17.38 -20.24 3.79
C VAL A 498 -16.47 -19.03 3.91
N LEU A 499 -15.19 -19.24 4.27
CA LEU A 499 -14.21 -18.18 4.39
C LEU A 499 -14.11 -17.38 3.08
N GLN A 500 -13.96 -18.05 1.93
CA GLN A 500 -13.91 -17.37 0.63
C GLN A 500 -15.13 -16.47 0.41
N ARG A 501 -16.35 -16.97 0.63
CA ARG A 501 -17.59 -16.20 0.50
C ARG A 501 -17.71 -15.05 1.51
N VAL A 502 -17.08 -15.15 2.69
CA VAL A 502 -16.97 -14.02 3.63
C VAL A 502 -16.04 -12.94 3.07
N VAL A 503 -14.90 -13.30 2.46
CA VAL A 503 -14.02 -12.31 1.80
C VAL A 503 -14.70 -11.68 0.58
N GLU A 504 -15.36 -12.47 -0.26
CA GLU A 504 -16.15 -11.96 -1.41
C GLU A 504 -17.23 -10.97 -0.96
N ARG A 505 -17.95 -11.27 0.14
CA ARG A 505 -18.92 -10.36 0.78
C ARG A 505 -18.29 -9.06 1.30
N LEU A 506 -17.11 -9.11 1.91
CA LEU A 506 -16.40 -7.92 2.38
C LEU A 506 -15.94 -7.03 1.21
N VAL A 507 -15.48 -7.64 0.12
CA VAL A 507 -14.86 -6.93 -1.01
C VAL A 507 -15.90 -6.34 -1.97
N ALA A 508 -17.00 -7.06 -2.27
CA ALA A 508 -17.97 -6.64 -3.29
C ALA A 508 -18.56 -5.23 -3.09
N PRO A 509 -18.85 -4.74 -1.86
CA PRO A 509 -19.29 -3.37 -1.62
C PRO A 509 -18.32 -2.27 -2.08
N THR A 510 -17.04 -2.60 -2.34
CA THR A 510 -16.02 -1.67 -2.87
C THR A 510 -16.00 -1.59 -4.39
N GLY A 511 -16.74 -2.46 -5.10
CA GLY A 511 -16.72 -2.57 -6.56
C GLY A 511 -15.56 -3.39 -7.14
N HIS A 512 -14.69 -3.94 -6.29
CA HIS A 512 -13.65 -4.89 -6.71
C HIS A 512 -14.21 -6.32 -6.77
N VAL A 513 -13.54 -7.17 -7.55
CA VAL A 513 -13.86 -8.60 -7.70
C VAL A 513 -12.69 -9.42 -7.16
N LEU A 514 -13.02 -10.44 -6.36
CA LEU A 514 -12.10 -11.47 -5.89
C LEU A 514 -12.64 -12.82 -6.40
N ASP A 515 -11.98 -13.41 -7.39
CA ASP A 515 -12.40 -14.66 -8.05
C ASP A 515 -11.19 -15.45 -8.61
N GLU A 516 -11.41 -16.62 -9.24
CA GLU A 516 -10.33 -17.39 -9.88
C GLU A 516 -9.51 -16.62 -10.95
N GLY A 517 -10.07 -15.54 -11.50
CA GLY A 517 -9.38 -14.65 -12.45
C GLY A 517 -8.57 -13.57 -11.74
N HIS A 518 -9.04 -13.11 -10.58
CA HIS A 518 -8.49 -12.02 -9.77
C HIS A 518 -8.31 -12.50 -8.31
N PRO A 519 -7.43 -13.48 -8.03
CA PRO A 519 -7.43 -14.17 -6.74
C PRO A 519 -6.64 -13.44 -5.63
N LEU A 520 -6.42 -12.13 -5.81
CA LEU A 520 -5.70 -11.23 -4.91
C LEU A 520 -6.46 -9.89 -4.84
N VAL A 521 -6.54 -9.30 -3.64
CA VAL A 521 -7.13 -7.99 -3.42
C VAL A 521 -6.39 -7.26 -2.30
N ASP A 522 -6.23 -5.94 -2.43
CA ASP A 522 -5.79 -5.02 -1.37
C ASP A 522 -6.57 -3.72 -1.52
N VAL A 523 -7.59 -3.51 -0.67
CA VAL A 523 -8.59 -2.45 -0.84
C VAL A 523 -9.03 -1.85 0.49
N ARG A 524 -9.58 -0.64 0.41
CA ARG A 524 -10.25 0.04 1.52
C ARG A 524 -11.76 -0.25 1.50
N LEU A 525 -12.28 -0.68 2.64
CA LEU A 525 -13.67 -0.99 2.91
C LEU A 525 -14.48 0.28 3.23
N ARG A 526 -15.82 0.18 3.25
CA ARG A 526 -16.73 1.33 3.42
C ARG A 526 -16.70 1.98 4.81
N ASP A 527 -16.27 1.22 5.83
CA ASP A 527 -15.99 1.69 7.18
C ASP A 527 -14.61 2.38 7.30
N GLY A 528 -13.83 2.39 6.22
CA GLY A 528 -12.46 2.90 6.16
C GLY A 528 -11.38 1.88 6.48
N SER A 529 -11.74 0.65 6.87
CA SER A 529 -10.79 -0.44 7.19
C SER A 529 -10.06 -0.92 5.93
N ARG A 530 -8.85 -1.45 6.07
CA ARG A 530 -8.09 -2.05 4.95
C ARG A 530 -8.22 -3.56 4.98
N ILE A 531 -8.53 -4.18 3.84
CA ILE A 531 -8.44 -5.64 3.67
C ILE A 531 -7.46 -5.99 2.55
N THR A 532 -6.49 -6.83 2.88
CA THR A 532 -5.63 -7.53 1.93
C THR A 532 -5.99 -9.01 2.00
N ALA A 533 -6.34 -9.65 0.89
CA ALA A 533 -6.75 -11.06 0.88
C ALA A 533 -6.33 -11.82 -0.37
N ALA A 534 -6.23 -13.14 -0.23
CA ALA A 534 -5.82 -14.07 -1.29
C ALA A 534 -6.64 -15.36 -1.22
N ILE A 535 -6.99 -15.92 -2.38
CA ILE A 535 -7.76 -17.16 -2.52
C ILE A 535 -6.99 -18.19 -3.38
N PRO A 536 -7.41 -19.47 -3.42
CA PRO A 536 -6.86 -20.42 -4.37
C PRO A 536 -6.99 -19.90 -5.83
N PRO A 537 -6.01 -20.15 -6.71
CA PRO A 537 -4.84 -21.03 -6.54
C PRO A 537 -3.61 -20.35 -5.93
N VAL A 538 -3.60 -19.03 -5.72
CA VAL A 538 -2.41 -18.31 -5.19
C VAL A 538 -2.23 -18.47 -3.68
N ALA A 539 -3.32 -18.77 -2.96
CA ALA A 539 -3.30 -19.27 -1.59
C ALA A 539 -3.53 -20.80 -1.58
N PRO A 540 -2.48 -21.65 -1.67
CA PRO A 540 -2.61 -23.11 -1.81
C PRO A 540 -2.93 -23.85 -0.50
N ARG A 541 -3.34 -23.14 0.56
CA ARG A 541 -3.69 -23.69 1.89
C ARG A 541 -5.12 -23.30 2.32
N GLY A 542 -5.98 -23.04 1.33
CA GLY A 542 -7.25 -22.35 1.52
C GLY A 542 -7.07 -20.82 1.46
N PRO A 543 -8.18 -20.05 1.47
CA PRO A 543 -8.15 -18.59 1.51
C PRO A 543 -7.44 -18.04 2.75
N CYS A 544 -6.89 -16.82 2.63
CA CYS A 544 -6.34 -16.07 3.76
C CYS A 544 -6.60 -14.56 3.61
N LEU A 545 -6.66 -13.85 4.74
CA LEU A 545 -6.84 -12.39 4.77
C LEU A 545 -6.12 -11.71 5.94
N LEU A 546 -5.79 -10.45 5.73
CA LEU A 546 -5.39 -9.47 6.73
C LEU A 546 -6.40 -8.32 6.65
N LEU A 547 -7.14 -8.08 7.73
CA LEU A 547 -8.04 -6.95 7.88
C LEU A 547 -7.52 -6.06 9.01
N ARG A 548 -7.26 -4.79 8.70
CA ARG A 548 -6.82 -3.77 9.67
C ARG A 548 -7.95 -2.77 9.83
N LYS A 549 -8.52 -2.68 11.04
CA LYS A 549 -9.69 -1.84 11.31
C LYS A 549 -9.34 -0.35 11.16
N ALA A 550 -10.31 0.44 10.73
CA ALA A 550 -10.17 1.88 10.64
C ALA A 550 -9.79 2.48 12.01
N THR A 551 -8.71 3.26 12.06
CA THR A 551 -8.31 3.97 13.29
C THR A 551 -9.35 5.06 13.59
N THR A 552 -10.28 4.82 14.52
CA THR A 552 -11.34 5.79 14.85
C THR A 552 -10.87 6.93 15.76
N ARG A 553 -9.70 6.80 16.40
CA ARG A 553 -9.10 7.81 17.29
C ARG A 553 -7.59 7.88 17.12
N CYS A 554 -7.09 9.09 16.92
CA CYS A 554 -5.65 9.36 16.89
C CYS A 554 -5.20 9.95 18.25
N PRO A 555 -4.24 9.32 18.97
CA PRO A 555 -3.74 9.82 20.24
C PRO A 555 -2.91 11.10 20.05
N THR A 556 -2.81 11.91 21.10
CA THR A 556 -1.88 13.05 21.17
C THR A 556 -0.49 12.60 21.63
N LEU A 557 0.52 13.49 21.51
CA LEU A 557 1.85 13.25 22.10
C LEU A 557 1.77 13.03 23.62
N VAL A 558 0.83 13.70 24.31
CA VAL A 558 0.62 13.55 25.76
C VAL A 558 0.04 12.19 26.10
N ASP A 559 -0.88 11.66 25.30
CA ASP A 559 -1.43 10.31 25.48
C ASP A 559 -0.32 9.25 25.30
N LEU A 560 0.51 9.40 24.26
CA LEU A 560 1.67 8.52 24.02
C LEU A 560 2.70 8.60 25.16
N CYS A 561 3.00 9.81 25.66
CA CYS A 561 3.86 9.99 26.83
C CYS A 561 3.27 9.32 28.09
N THR A 562 1.95 9.41 28.29
CA THR A 562 1.25 8.80 29.42
C THR A 562 1.20 7.27 29.32
N ALA A 563 1.13 6.74 28.10
CA ALA A 563 1.22 5.31 27.79
C ALA A 563 2.65 4.73 27.85
N GLY A 564 3.66 5.52 28.23
CA GLY A 564 5.06 5.07 28.33
C GLY A 564 5.79 4.96 26.98
N SER A 565 5.26 5.55 25.90
CA SER A 565 5.90 5.51 24.58
C SER A 565 7.12 6.41 24.42
N MET A 566 7.26 7.41 25.30
CA MET A 566 8.37 8.36 25.32
C MET A 566 8.45 9.03 26.70
N SER A 567 9.58 9.64 27.05
CA SER A 567 9.68 10.46 28.27
C SER A 567 8.98 11.82 28.11
N LYS A 568 8.70 12.51 29.22
CA LYS A 568 8.17 13.88 29.19
C LYS A 568 9.07 14.81 28.38
N ALA A 569 10.39 14.72 28.56
CA ALA A 569 11.38 15.50 27.82
C ALA A 569 11.28 15.29 26.30
N MET A 570 11.06 14.05 25.85
CA MET A 570 10.86 13.72 24.45
C MET A 570 9.52 14.23 23.91
N CYS A 571 8.45 14.14 24.70
CA CYS A 571 7.13 14.71 24.36
C CYS A 571 7.20 16.24 24.21
N GLU A 572 7.90 16.90 25.13
CA GLU A 572 8.14 18.35 25.12
C GLU A 572 8.99 18.75 23.91
N PHE A 573 10.10 18.04 23.65
CA PHE A 573 10.93 18.24 22.46
C PHE A 573 10.16 18.08 21.14
N LEU A 574 9.38 17.01 20.97
CA LEU A 574 8.59 16.79 19.75
C LEU A 574 7.49 17.84 19.59
N THR A 575 6.92 18.34 20.68
CA THR A 575 5.98 19.48 20.65
C THR A 575 6.69 20.76 20.20
N THR A 576 7.93 21.02 20.66
CA THR A 576 8.76 22.11 20.15
C THR A 576 9.03 21.95 18.65
N CYS A 577 9.47 20.77 18.19
CA CYS A 577 9.71 20.52 16.76
C CYS A 577 8.49 20.78 15.88
N VAL A 578 7.29 20.33 16.31
CA VAL A 578 6.04 20.61 15.58
C VAL A 578 5.73 22.11 15.60
N THR A 579 5.75 22.78 16.76
CA THR A 579 5.42 24.20 16.85
C THR A 579 6.41 25.10 16.11
N THR A 580 7.70 24.77 16.09
CA THR A 580 8.74 25.50 15.35
C THR A 580 8.92 25.00 13.91
N ARG A 581 7.95 24.26 13.37
CA ARG A 581 7.90 23.78 11.97
C ARG A 581 9.17 23.06 11.49
N ARG A 582 9.72 22.14 12.29
CA ARG A 582 10.86 21.30 11.85
C ARG A 582 10.40 20.15 10.96
N ASN A 583 11.21 19.79 9.97
CA ASN A 583 10.98 18.66 9.06
C ASN A 583 11.44 17.34 9.72
N ILE A 584 10.48 16.43 9.94
CA ILE A 584 10.66 15.20 10.72
C ILE A 584 10.58 13.96 9.83
N LEU A 585 11.59 13.10 9.89
CA LEU A 585 11.57 11.75 9.31
C LEU A 585 11.21 10.72 10.40
N VAL A 586 10.04 10.11 10.31
CA VAL A 586 9.61 9.01 11.20
C VAL A 586 9.98 7.67 10.55
N CYS A 587 10.76 6.85 11.24
CA CYS A 587 11.21 5.56 10.73
C CYS A 587 10.96 4.40 11.72
N GLY A 588 10.98 3.17 11.20
CA GLY A 588 10.71 1.96 11.97
C GLY A 588 10.13 0.83 11.13
N GLY A 589 10.16 -0.39 11.70
CA GLY A 589 9.67 -1.60 11.04
C GLY A 589 8.15 -1.65 10.77
N PRO A 590 7.66 -2.67 10.04
CA PRO A 590 6.24 -2.90 9.85
C PRO A 590 5.51 -3.14 11.19
N GLY A 591 4.43 -2.40 11.43
CA GLY A 591 3.65 -2.51 12.68
C GLY A 591 4.27 -1.87 13.92
N SER A 592 5.37 -1.10 13.83
CA SER A 592 5.89 -0.38 15.01
C SER A 592 4.95 0.72 15.51
N GLY A 593 4.07 1.22 14.63
CA GLY A 593 3.13 2.31 14.92
C GLY A 593 3.59 3.68 14.43
N LYS A 594 4.42 3.74 13.38
CA LYS A 594 4.79 5.00 12.69
C LYS A 594 3.58 5.92 12.48
N THR A 595 2.50 5.40 11.88
CA THR A 595 1.23 6.11 11.63
C THR A 595 0.61 6.69 12.91
N THR A 596 0.72 5.99 14.04
CA THR A 596 0.23 6.45 15.35
C THR A 596 1.01 7.67 15.85
N LEU A 597 2.35 7.66 15.75
CA LEU A 597 3.18 8.81 16.10
C LEU A 597 2.98 9.98 15.12
N VAL A 598 2.89 9.71 13.82
CA VAL A 598 2.67 10.73 12.78
C VAL A 598 1.35 11.45 12.99
N GLY A 599 0.29 10.71 13.32
CA GLY A 599 -0.97 11.29 13.73
C GLY A 599 -0.86 12.13 15.01
N ALA A 600 -0.11 11.66 16.02
CA ALA A 600 0.11 12.43 17.25
C ALA A 600 0.88 13.74 17.04
N LEU A 601 1.86 13.75 16.12
CA LEU A 601 2.54 14.96 15.66
C LEU A 601 1.56 15.90 14.93
N ALA A 602 0.67 15.35 14.08
CA ALA A 602 -0.37 16.13 13.39
C ALA A 602 -1.44 16.70 14.33
N GLN A 603 -1.76 16.02 15.44
CA GLN A 603 -2.62 16.54 16.50
C GLN A 603 -1.99 17.77 17.18
N ALA A 604 -0.67 17.80 17.33
CA ALA A 604 0.10 18.89 17.97
C ALA A 604 0.32 20.14 17.08
N VAL A 605 -0.06 20.11 15.81
CA VAL A 605 -0.01 21.25 14.86
C VAL A 605 -0.86 22.43 15.37
N ALA A 606 -0.49 23.68 15.09
CA ALA A 606 -1.26 24.83 15.55
C ALA A 606 -2.66 24.88 14.89
N ARG A 607 -3.67 25.45 15.58
CA ARG A 607 -5.02 25.61 14.99
C ARG A 607 -5.00 26.66 13.88
N GLY A 608 -5.71 26.37 12.79
CA GLY A 608 -5.74 27.17 11.57
C GLY A 608 -4.66 26.83 10.53
N GLU A 609 -3.65 26.03 10.86
CA GLU A 609 -2.66 25.53 9.89
C GLU A 609 -3.26 24.37 9.07
N ARG A 610 -3.20 24.45 7.74
CA ARG A 610 -3.69 23.40 6.83
C ARG A 610 -2.74 22.21 6.79
N ILE A 611 -3.25 21.02 7.08
CA ILE A 611 -2.52 19.76 6.96
C ILE A 611 -2.95 19.04 5.68
N VAL A 612 -2.01 18.61 4.85
CA VAL A 612 -2.28 17.68 3.75
C VAL A 612 -1.50 16.39 3.99
N SER A 613 -2.19 15.24 4.09
CA SER A 613 -1.55 13.92 4.08
C SER A 613 -1.60 13.28 2.69
N ILE A 614 -0.54 12.54 2.36
CA ILE A 614 -0.40 11.76 1.14
C ILE A 614 -0.02 10.34 1.55
N GLU A 615 -0.88 9.38 1.20
CA GLU A 615 -0.80 8.00 1.71
C GLU A 615 -1.05 7.01 0.56
N GLU A 616 -0.31 5.88 0.53
CA GLU A 616 -0.55 4.81 -0.47
C GLU A 616 -1.97 4.24 -0.31
N VAL A 617 -2.32 3.89 0.92
CA VAL A 617 -3.68 3.64 1.40
C VAL A 617 -3.83 4.48 2.67
N ALA A 618 -4.93 5.21 2.84
CA ALA A 618 -5.05 6.20 3.91
C ALA A 618 -5.42 5.55 5.24
N GLU A 619 -4.49 5.63 6.20
CA GLU A 619 -4.55 5.01 7.52
C GLU A 619 -4.52 6.05 8.65
N LEU A 620 -4.14 7.30 8.36
CA LEU A 620 -4.24 8.42 9.31
C LEU A 620 -5.70 8.79 9.57
N ALA A 621 -5.95 9.28 10.80
CA ALA A 621 -7.27 9.69 11.29
C ALA A 621 -7.14 10.97 12.13
N ILE A 622 -6.73 12.06 11.47
CA ILE A 622 -6.43 13.34 12.14
C ILE A 622 -7.76 14.04 12.43
N GLY A 623 -8.16 14.12 13.71
CA GLY A 623 -9.46 14.65 14.16
C GLY A 623 -9.59 16.18 14.05
N ARG A 624 -9.47 16.73 12.84
CA ARG A 624 -9.31 18.17 12.57
C ARG A 624 -9.94 18.60 11.25
N ASP A 625 -10.65 19.73 11.27
CA ASP A 625 -11.28 20.32 10.09
C ASP A 625 -10.26 20.89 9.10
N GLU A 626 -9.03 21.18 9.54
CA GLU A 626 -7.97 21.77 8.73
C GLU A 626 -7.19 20.74 7.88
N TRP A 627 -7.59 19.46 7.93
CA TRP A 627 -6.91 18.33 7.26
C TRP A 627 -7.55 17.95 5.91
N ILE A 628 -6.69 17.70 4.92
CA ILE A 628 -7.02 17.02 3.66
C ILE A 628 -6.22 15.71 3.61
N SER A 629 -6.91 14.58 3.46
CA SER A 629 -6.29 13.28 3.16
C SER A 629 -6.29 13.03 1.65
N LEU A 630 -5.15 12.61 1.10
CA LEU A 630 -4.99 12.21 -0.29
C LEU A 630 -4.47 10.77 -0.34
N GLU A 631 -5.21 9.91 -1.03
CA GLU A 631 -4.96 8.46 -1.11
C GLU A 631 -4.62 8.08 -2.56
N THR A 632 -3.66 7.18 -2.77
CA THR A 632 -3.34 6.72 -4.14
C THR A 632 -4.49 5.89 -4.71
N ARG A 633 -4.59 5.83 -6.05
CA ARG A 633 -5.57 4.98 -6.71
C ARG A 633 -4.88 4.08 -7.75
N PRO A 634 -4.76 2.76 -7.48
CA PRO A 634 -4.21 1.82 -8.45
C PRO A 634 -5.13 1.70 -9.69
N VAL A 635 -4.63 1.04 -10.74
CA VAL A 635 -5.42 0.75 -11.94
C VAL A 635 -6.38 -0.40 -11.64
N VAL A 636 -7.65 -0.09 -11.45
CA VAL A 636 -8.74 -1.08 -11.42
C VAL A 636 -9.14 -1.43 -12.85
N HIS A 637 -9.59 -2.66 -13.08
CA HIS A 637 -10.02 -3.17 -14.39
C HIS A 637 -11.24 -2.42 -14.96
N GLY A 638 -11.04 -1.26 -15.58
CA GLY A 638 -12.15 -0.43 -16.07
C GLY A 638 -11.80 0.94 -16.69
N ALA A 639 -10.57 1.11 -17.21
CA ALA A 639 -10.11 2.32 -17.93
C ALA A 639 -10.02 3.64 -17.13
N GLN A 640 -10.01 3.62 -15.79
CA GLN A 640 -9.51 4.76 -15.00
C GLN A 640 -7.98 4.73 -14.91
N ALA A 641 -7.32 5.84 -15.24
CA ALA A 641 -5.86 5.99 -15.09
C ALA A 641 -5.43 5.86 -13.62
N ALA A 642 -4.19 5.43 -13.36
CA ALA A 642 -3.61 5.44 -12.02
C ALA A 642 -3.51 6.87 -11.45
N VAL A 643 -3.45 6.96 -10.12
CA VAL A 643 -3.01 8.15 -9.39
C VAL A 643 -1.95 7.71 -8.39
N ASP A 644 -0.69 8.07 -8.62
CA ASP A 644 0.45 7.70 -7.77
C ASP A 644 0.89 8.82 -6.81
N LEU A 645 1.85 8.51 -5.93
CA LEU A 645 2.38 9.45 -4.93
C LEU A 645 2.97 10.73 -5.56
N CYS A 646 3.58 10.65 -6.76
CA CYS A 646 4.09 11.82 -7.49
C CYS A 646 2.94 12.76 -7.88
N GLN A 647 1.88 12.20 -8.48
CA GLN A 647 0.70 12.97 -8.90
C GLN A 647 -0.05 13.59 -7.71
N LEU A 648 -0.11 12.88 -6.58
CA LEU A 648 -0.66 13.42 -5.34
C LEU A 648 0.22 14.52 -4.76
N LEU A 649 1.55 14.37 -4.75
CA LEU A 649 2.49 15.39 -4.28
C LEU A 649 2.32 16.69 -5.08
N HIS A 650 2.41 16.63 -6.42
CA HIS A 650 2.20 17.80 -7.29
C HIS A 650 0.82 18.46 -7.10
N SER A 651 -0.18 17.68 -6.71
CA SER A 651 -1.53 18.19 -6.40
C SER A 651 -1.59 18.85 -5.02
N ALA A 652 -0.99 18.23 -4.00
CA ALA A 652 -0.93 18.72 -2.63
C ALA A 652 -0.26 20.10 -2.54
N LEU A 653 0.87 20.32 -3.22
CA LEU A 653 1.57 21.61 -3.21
C LEU A 653 0.67 22.77 -3.72
N ARG A 654 -0.28 22.48 -4.62
CA ARG A 654 -1.24 23.47 -5.14
C ARG A 654 -2.39 23.76 -4.15
N MET A 655 -2.60 22.91 -3.15
CA MET A 655 -3.60 23.09 -2.09
C MET A 655 -3.13 24.02 -0.97
N ARG A 656 -1.88 24.53 -1.05
CA ARG A 656 -1.23 25.39 -0.04
C ARG A 656 -1.23 24.77 1.37
N PRO A 657 -0.57 23.61 1.57
CA PRO A 657 -0.33 23.08 2.91
C PRO A 657 0.49 24.07 3.75
N ASP A 658 0.09 24.28 5.00
CA ASP A 658 1.01 24.75 6.04
C ASP A 658 1.85 23.59 6.59
N ARG A 659 1.34 22.36 6.47
CA ARG A 659 1.98 21.09 6.86
C ARG A 659 1.76 20.04 5.79
N LEU A 660 2.81 19.30 5.44
CA LEU A 660 2.77 18.16 4.53
C LEU A 660 3.11 16.87 5.27
N ILE A 661 2.31 15.82 5.10
CA ILE A 661 2.60 14.48 5.62
C ILE A 661 2.69 13.52 4.42
N VAL A 662 3.77 12.75 4.31
CA VAL A 662 3.93 11.75 3.24
C VAL A 662 4.29 10.40 3.83
N ALA A 663 3.37 9.43 3.72
CA ALA A 663 3.48 8.13 4.36
C ALA A 663 4.16 7.06 3.48
N ASP A 664 5.03 6.25 4.10
CA ASP A 664 5.74 5.10 3.54
C ASP A 664 6.29 5.30 2.11
N VAL A 665 7.16 6.30 1.93
CA VAL A 665 7.81 6.61 0.65
C VAL A 665 8.68 5.44 0.13
N ARG A 666 8.65 5.23 -1.19
CA ARG A 666 9.05 3.98 -1.88
C ARG A 666 9.77 4.18 -3.21
N GLY A 667 9.73 5.35 -3.84
CA GLY A 667 10.25 5.52 -5.20
C GLY A 667 10.36 6.96 -5.70
N ARG A 668 9.81 7.21 -6.89
CA ARG A 668 10.00 8.42 -7.71
C ARG A 668 9.65 9.71 -7.00
N GLU A 669 8.63 9.67 -6.13
CA GLU A 669 8.15 10.82 -5.36
C GLU A 669 9.21 11.42 -4.44
N VAL A 670 10.26 10.67 -4.08
CA VAL A 670 11.28 11.11 -3.12
C VAL A 670 12.14 12.26 -3.65
N PHE A 671 12.49 12.30 -4.94
CA PHE A 671 13.30 13.41 -5.46
C PHE A 671 12.54 14.76 -5.39
N ASP A 672 11.31 14.77 -5.90
CA ASP A 672 10.42 15.93 -5.84
C ASP A 672 10.09 16.32 -4.39
N LEU A 673 9.93 15.34 -3.49
CA LEU A 673 9.69 15.59 -2.07
C LEU A 673 10.89 16.28 -1.42
N LEU A 674 12.10 15.74 -1.55
CA LEU A 674 13.29 16.32 -0.91
C LEU A 674 13.60 17.72 -1.43
N THR A 675 13.49 17.94 -2.75
CA THR A 675 13.68 19.27 -3.36
C THR A 675 12.59 20.27 -2.95
N THR A 676 11.35 19.82 -2.74
CA THR A 676 10.26 20.63 -2.19
C THR A 676 10.52 21.02 -0.73
N LEU A 677 10.88 20.06 0.12
CA LEU A 677 11.08 20.27 1.56
C LEU A 677 12.29 21.18 1.84
N GLY A 678 13.39 21.02 1.10
CA GLY A 678 14.57 21.87 1.25
C GLY A 678 14.42 23.31 0.70
N ALA A 679 13.24 23.71 0.21
CA ALA A 679 13.05 25.00 -0.46
C ALA A 679 11.68 25.70 -0.25
N THR A 680 10.62 24.98 0.12
CA THR A 680 9.24 25.53 0.04
C THR A 680 8.25 25.11 1.14
N ILE A 681 8.53 24.05 1.91
CA ILE A 681 7.63 23.58 2.98
C ILE A 681 8.43 23.26 4.25
N ASP A 682 8.14 24.03 5.30
CA ASP A 682 8.54 23.77 6.67
C ASP A 682 7.53 22.81 7.35
N GLY A 683 7.94 22.16 8.44
CA GLY A 683 7.04 21.44 9.34
C GLY A 683 6.42 20.17 8.76
N ALA A 684 7.06 19.55 7.77
CA ALA A 684 6.61 18.31 7.15
C ALA A 684 6.96 17.06 7.97
N VAL A 685 6.19 15.99 7.77
CA VAL A 685 6.46 14.66 8.36
C VAL A 685 6.54 13.61 7.26
N VAL A 686 7.73 13.06 7.04
CA VAL A 686 7.99 11.98 6.07
C VAL A 686 8.09 10.66 6.80
N VAL A 687 7.51 9.59 6.25
CA VAL A 687 7.52 8.26 6.88
C VAL A 687 8.24 7.26 5.99
N THR A 688 9.13 6.44 6.57
CA THR A 688 9.82 5.38 5.84
C THR A 688 10.07 4.12 6.67
N ALA A 689 10.37 3.01 6.00
CA ALA A 689 10.84 1.79 6.64
C ALA A 689 12.35 1.88 6.90
N GLY A 690 12.79 1.54 8.11
CA GLY A 690 14.20 1.58 8.52
C GLY A 690 14.36 1.15 9.97
N GLU A 691 15.61 1.04 10.42
CA GLU A 691 15.98 0.52 11.76
C GLU A 691 16.90 1.48 12.55
N GLY A 692 16.82 2.78 12.23
CA GLY A 692 17.63 3.85 12.81
C GLY A 692 17.85 5.00 11.81
N ALA A 693 18.38 6.14 12.26
CA ALA A 693 18.46 7.34 11.42
C ALA A 693 19.36 7.15 10.20
N MET A 694 20.62 6.72 10.41
CA MET A 694 21.59 6.47 9.34
C MET A 694 21.06 5.49 8.27
N SER A 695 20.34 4.45 8.68
CA SER A 695 19.67 3.49 7.78
C SER A 695 18.60 4.17 6.93
N SER A 696 17.79 5.03 7.54
CA SER A 696 16.63 5.66 6.92
C SER A 696 17.02 6.81 5.99
N LEU A 697 17.98 7.65 6.40
CA LEU A 697 18.57 8.71 5.56
C LEU A 697 19.27 8.12 4.33
N THR A 698 20.05 7.05 4.52
CA THR A 698 20.68 6.31 3.40
C THR A 698 19.63 5.78 2.44
N ARG A 699 18.58 5.10 2.94
CA ARG A 699 17.46 4.62 2.11
C ARG A 699 16.79 5.77 1.34
N LEU A 700 16.51 6.90 2.00
CA LEU A 700 15.83 8.04 1.39
C LEU A 700 16.67 8.64 0.24
N SER A 701 17.98 8.82 0.44
CA SER A 701 18.89 9.25 -0.63
C SER A 701 19.02 8.23 -1.77
N GLN A 702 18.88 6.93 -1.50
CA GLN A 702 18.86 5.90 -2.55
C GLN A 702 17.58 5.94 -3.39
N LEU A 703 16.42 6.23 -2.78
CA LEU A 703 15.16 6.42 -3.51
C LEU A 703 15.17 7.70 -4.37
N ALA A 704 15.79 8.79 -3.87
CA ALA A 704 15.96 10.03 -4.63
C ALA A 704 16.76 9.86 -5.94
N ARG A 705 17.58 8.79 -6.06
CA ARG A 705 18.39 8.48 -7.24
C ARG A 705 17.66 7.65 -8.31
N VAL A 706 16.36 7.44 -8.16
CA VAL A 706 15.52 6.88 -9.24
C VAL A 706 15.39 7.87 -10.40
N GLU A 707 15.50 9.18 -10.13
CA GLU A 707 15.53 10.20 -11.18
C GLU A 707 16.87 10.22 -11.95
N PRO A 708 16.84 10.27 -13.29
CA PRO A 708 18.06 10.33 -14.10
C PRO A 708 18.97 11.51 -13.71
N HIS A 709 20.28 11.27 -13.82
CA HIS A 709 21.35 12.24 -13.55
C HIS A 709 21.56 12.68 -12.08
N VAL A 710 20.75 12.21 -11.12
CA VAL A 710 20.95 12.52 -9.70
C VAL A 710 22.18 11.78 -9.13
N SER A 711 23.20 12.53 -8.71
CA SER A 711 24.43 11.96 -8.14
C SER A 711 24.24 11.49 -6.68
N GLU A 712 25.14 10.62 -6.19
CA GLU A 712 25.10 10.15 -4.80
C GLU A 712 25.46 11.22 -3.77
N ALA A 713 26.25 12.23 -4.15
CA ALA A 713 26.50 13.39 -3.30
C ALA A 713 25.22 14.25 -3.24
N THR A 714 24.69 14.64 -4.40
CA THR A 714 23.48 15.46 -4.53
C THR A 714 22.27 14.85 -3.83
N ALA A 715 22.07 13.52 -3.92
CA ALA A 715 20.97 12.85 -3.23
C ALA A 715 21.12 12.86 -1.70
N ARG A 716 22.36 12.81 -1.18
CA ARG A 716 22.62 12.93 0.26
C ARG A 716 22.47 14.37 0.74
N GLU A 717 23.00 15.34 0.00
CA GLU A 717 22.82 16.78 0.26
C GLU A 717 21.33 17.16 0.30
N LEU A 718 20.55 16.75 -0.71
CA LEU A 718 19.10 16.95 -0.72
C LEU A 718 18.40 16.29 0.47
N THR A 719 18.81 15.08 0.86
CA THR A 719 18.25 14.40 2.04
C THR A 719 18.56 15.14 3.34
N ALA A 720 19.79 15.61 3.52
CA ALA A 720 20.23 16.29 4.73
C ALA A 720 19.69 17.73 4.85
N ASN A 721 19.45 18.41 3.72
CA ASN A 721 18.81 19.73 3.70
C ASN A 721 17.28 19.65 3.91
N ALA A 722 16.66 18.52 3.59
CA ALA A 722 15.21 18.33 3.69
C ALA A 722 14.73 17.74 5.02
N VAL A 723 15.59 17.01 5.74
CA VAL A 723 15.26 16.33 7.01
C VAL A 723 16.13 16.89 8.13
N GLU A 724 15.51 17.49 9.13
CA GLU A 724 16.22 18.08 10.28
C GLU A 724 16.26 17.12 11.48
N ILE A 725 15.16 16.41 11.74
CA ILE A 725 15.02 15.51 12.89
C ILE A 725 14.62 14.12 12.39
N VAL A 726 15.26 13.08 12.92
CA VAL A 726 14.86 11.68 12.68
C VAL A 726 14.35 11.06 13.98
N VAL A 727 13.20 10.40 13.90
CA VAL A 727 12.52 9.76 15.04
C VAL A 727 12.31 8.28 14.72
N HIS A 728 13.04 7.41 15.41
CA HIS A 728 12.92 5.96 15.25
C HIS A 728 11.89 5.41 16.25
N VAL A 729 10.93 4.62 15.75
CA VAL A 729 9.92 3.93 16.57
C VAL A 729 9.96 2.41 16.40
N THR A 730 9.99 1.70 17.52
CA THR A 730 9.76 0.26 17.59
C THR A 730 8.49 -0.04 18.39
N ARG A 731 8.15 -1.32 18.52
CA ARG A 731 7.07 -1.80 19.40
C ARG A 731 7.65 -2.83 20.37
N GLY A 732 7.34 -2.69 21.65
CA GLY A 732 7.72 -3.61 22.70
C GLY A 732 7.00 -4.96 22.59
N THR A 733 7.46 -5.94 23.36
CA THR A 733 6.82 -7.28 23.45
C THR A 733 5.47 -7.25 24.18
N ASP A 734 5.20 -6.14 24.87
CA ASP A 734 3.95 -5.76 25.52
C ASP A 734 2.93 -5.12 24.56
N GLY A 735 3.33 -4.81 23.31
CA GLY A 735 2.50 -4.11 22.31
C GLY A 735 2.67 -2.59 22.30
N VAL A 736 3.40 -2.02 23.28
CA VAL A 736 3.56 -0.58 23.44
C VAL A 736 4.49 -0.01 22.35
N LEU A 737 4.09 1.06 21.69
CA LEU A 737 4.99 1.84 20.82
C LEU A 737 6.08 2.47 21.69
N HIS A 738 7.36 2.40 21.31
CA HIS A 738 8.41 3.20 21.94
C HIS A 738 9.18 4.02 20.90
N VAL A 739 9.42 5.30 21.21
CA VAL A 739 10.38 6.13 20.48
C VAL A 739 11.79 5.75 20.95
N THR A 740 12.56 5.05 20.13
CA THR A 740 13.83 4.44 20.55
C THR A 740 15.07 5.28 20.27
N ALA A 741 14.98 6.21 19.32
CA ALA A 741 16.00 7.23 19.10
C ALA A 741 15.36 8.51 18.55
N ILE A 742 15.91 9.64 18.97
CA ILE A 742 15.68 10.95 18.36
C ILE A 742 17.05 11.56 18.06
N GLU A 743 17.28 11.91 16.80
CA GLU A 743 18.57 12.41 16.29
C GLU A 743 18.36 13.70 15.47
N GLU A 744 19.23 14.71 15.63
CA GLU A 744 19.32 15.84 14.69
C GLU A 744 20.21 15.45 13.50
N VAL A 745 19.84 15.84 12.28
CA VAL A 745 20.71 15.72 11.10
C VAL A 745 21.65 16.92 11.04
N LEU A 746 22.95 16.68 11.18
CA LEU A 746 23.95 17.73 11.13
C LEU A 746 24.32 18.13 9.69
N GLY A 747 24.39 17.14 8.79
CA GLY A 747 24.78 17.32 7.40
C GLY A 747 25.25 16.02 6.74
N THR A 748 26.23 16.13 5.85
CA THR A 748 26.83 15.01 5.10
C THR A 748 28.35 15.09 5.07
N SER A 749 29.00 13.94 5.15
CA SER A 749 30.44 13.78 4.91
C SER A 749 30.69 12.92 3.67
N GLU A 750 31.94 12.78 3.23
CA GLU A 750 32.27 11.89 2.10
C GLU A 750 31.67 10.48 2.27
N VAL A 751 31.73 9.94 3.50
CA VAL A 751 31.37 8.57 3.85
C VAL A 751 29.89 8.34 4.19
N GLY A 752 29.07 9.39 4.40
CA GLY A 752 27.66 9.22 4.72
C GLY A 752 26.93 10.48 5.15
N PHE A 753 25.99 10.32 6.07
CA PHE A 753 25.32 11.39 6.82
C PHE A 753 26.05 11.63 8.15
N GLU A 754 25.84 12.81 8.73
CA GLU A 754 26.24 13.10 10.11
C GLU A 754 24.99 13.40 10.94
N THR A 755 24.81 12.71 12.07
CA THR A 755 23.69 12.90 13.00
C THR A 755 24.18 13.09 14.43
N ALA A 756 23.39 13.79 15.24
CA ALA A 756 23.65 14.00 16.65
C ALA A 756 22.52 13.37 17.48
N PRO A 757 22.79 12.39 18.36
CA PRO A 757 21.76 11.80 19.19
C PRO A 757 21.32 12.78 20.27
N LEU A 758 20.00 12.94 20.42
CA LEU A 758 19.35 13.81 21.40
C LEU A 758 18.74 12.98 22.54
N PHE A 759 18.05 11.89 22.17
CA PHE A 759 17.42 10.94 23.09
C PHE A 759 17.57 9.51 22.58
N GLN A 760 17.66 8.55 23.49
CA GLN A 760 17.72 7.11 23.19
C GLN A 760 16.92 6.30 24.22
N HIS A 761 16.37 5.15 23.79
CA HIS A 761 15.78 4.14 24.67
C HIS A 761 16.71 2.93 24.76
N SER A 762 17.14 2.57 25.97
CA SER A 762 17.98 1.40 26.22
C SER A 762 17.62 0.76 27.56
N GLY A 763 17.65 -0.58 27.63
CA GLY A 763 17.33 -1.32 28.86
C GLY A 763 15.93 -1.07 29.44
N GLY A 764 14.97 -0.62 28.64
CA GLY A 764 13.62 -0.23 29.11
C GLY A 764 13.55 1.17 29.73
N THR A 765 14.58 2.01 29.56
CA THR A 765 14.64 3.38 30.08
C THR A 765 14.92 4.37 28.95
N PHE A 766 14.23 5.51 28.96
CA PHE A 766 14.52 6.65 28.09
C PHE A 766 15.58 7.56 28.72
N SER A 767 16.63 7.89 27.99
CA SER A 767 17.71 8.77 28.43
C SER A 767 17.95 9.88 27.41
N ALA A 768 18.19 11.10 27.88
CA ALA A 768 18.78 12.15 27.05
C ALA A 768 20.28 11.87 26.81
N CYS A 769 20.84 12.48 25.77
CA CYS A 769 22.21 12.22 25.31
C CYS A 769 23.20 13.35 25.61
N GLY A 770 22.82 14.40 26.35
CA GLY A 770 23.65 15.58 26.63
C GLY A 770 23.71 16.60 25.50
N THR A 771 23.33 16.22 24.27
CA THR A 771 23.30 17.08 23.08
C THR A 771 22.11 18.03 23.12
N VAL A 772 22.37 19.34 23.07
CA VAL A 772 21.34 20.36 22.79
C VAL A 772 21.28 20.59 21.26
N PRO A 773 20.10 20.55 20.62
CA PRO A 773 19.96 20.76 19.17
C PRO A 773 20.42 22.15 18.75
N ARG A 774 21.06 22.29 17.58
CA ARG A 774 21.59 23.58 17.09
C ARG A 774 20.53 24.68 17.10
N PHE A 775 19.30 24.34 16.72
CA PHE A 775 18.20 25.29 16.60
C PHE A 775 17.65 25.85 17.92
N TYR A 776 17.96 25.24 19.08
CA TYR A 776 17.51 25.81 20.37
C TYR A 776 18.12 27.20 20.60
N SER A 777 19.35 27.44 20.15
CA SER A 777 19.98 28.76 20.18
C SER A 777 19.22 29.82 19.37
N GLU A 778 18.56 29.43 18.26
CA GLU A 778 17.69 30.33 17.49
C GLU A 778 16.41 30.68 18.23
N LEU A 779 15.87 29.75 19.02
CA LEU A 779 14.65 29.95 19.80
C LEU A 779 14.92 30.87 20.99
N GLU A 780 16.01 30.62 21.74
CA GLU A 780 16.49 31.50 22.80
C GLU A 780 16.71 32.93 22.29
N ALA A 781 17.42 33.08 21.15
CA ALA A 781 17.67 34.38 20.52
C ALA A 781 16.40 35.09 20.01
N ARG A 782 15.31 34.36 19.77
CA ARG A 782 13.98 34.89 19.40
C ARG A 782 13.05 35.08 20.62
N GLY A 783 13.50 34.76 21.83
CA GLY A 783 12.67 34.80 23.05
C GLY A 783 11.57 33.74 23.10
N LEU A 784 11.71 32.65 22.34
CA LEU A 784 10.77 31.53 22.31
C LEU A 784 11.14 30.48 23.39
N PRO A 785 10.17 29.72 23.93
CA PRO A 785 10.45 28.66 24.90
C PRO A 785 11.41 27.60 24.34
N ALA A 786 12.52 27.38 25.03
CA ALA A 786 13.59 26.48 24.63
C ALA A 786 14.34 25.95 25.87
N ASP A 787 13.71 25.07 26.65
CA ASP A 787 14.36 24.52 27.84
C ASP A 787 15.46 23.51 27.45
N ALA A 788 16.71 23.98 27.40
CA ALA A 788 17.88 23.14 27.15
C ALA A 788 18.20 22.16 28.30
N ALA A 789 17.49 22.20 29.44
CA ALA A 789 17.66 21.23 30.52
C ALA A 789 17.04 19.86 30.18
N ILE A 790 16.09 19.78 29.23
CA ILE A 790 15.44 18.51 28.85
C ILE A 790 16.40 17.49 28.19
N PHE A 791 17.61 17.92 27.81
CA PHE A 791 18.65 17.10 27.18
C PHE A 791 19.73 16.58 28.14
N ARG A 792 19.57 16.77 29.46
CA ARG A 792 20.59 16.49 30.49
C ARG A 792 20.28 15.27 31.35
#